data_AF-A0A7K1KKF9-F1
#
_entry.id   AF-A0A7K1KKF9-F1
#
_cell.length_a   1.000
_cell.length_b   1.000
_cell.length_c   1.000
_cell.angle_alpha   90.00
_cell.angle_beta   90.00
_cell.angle_gamma   90.00
#
_symmetry.space_group_name_H-M   'P 1'
#
loop_
_entity.id
_entity.type
_entity.pdbx_description
1 polymer ?
#
loop_
_entity_poly.entity_id
_entity_poly.type
_entity_poly.pdbx_seq_one_letter_code
_entity_poly.pdbx_strand_id
1 'polypeptide(L)'
;MALPLRPARPTSYVSMDETSRALLESSMESSLIIDVSGYVLAANLMAAKLYGMETVKELEQANIYDLLPRDSADSRRERIAEAIESVRFLRFEEEVGGRSLVHSIVPVTNPWGEVTRLAINTLDLTELRRTDEDLRREQQRQIFFMESLPGIVYHLYPDQSIRYANRYFRKYFGSPKGKKCADALNCANNSCEGCPPMESMGTDRTQEWDWTDARGRTFHLQCSPMTDSSGERMIMVLGIDITDRKRAEDALKIAHDRSEDKVRLRTRELERANAELTSKSTRLVAAMKKADAATRAKSAFLANMSHEIRTPLNAVLGMAELALRVDDPTRKNECLSRVLEAGTSLLTVINDILDFSKIEARKLALERIDFDVREVLRTALDMHRLHAADKGLVLVAEVAGEVPRAIVGDPGRLRQVLVNLVANAVKFTEAGGVTVRIGVAQGRDPAATEESLTLEFAVSDTGIGIPRKKRRAIFKSFLQADDSITRKHGGTGLGLAICKLLVELMGGVLAVESEEGRGSTFSFAVRFGVGDPEALEADRAEVEAAPPRPGLRVLLADDNALNRSLALDLLAEKGYEAVAVENGAQALEAVRSQRFDLVLMDVQMPVMDGITATRAIRDPGSGALDPQVPIVALTAHALKGDRERFLGAGMNGYIAKPIRIDDFYATVAAAVSSDSAALDDSSEGKGGHASQGDCTAGPPDRTDKGCHAFDRETALEMLGGNRALLGRMDAIFLRDTPRDLEDLAEALASRRLDEAGRLAHSIKGSAKTVGGRRAGALAEQVEFFCRQQDHASAAREYKTLESEVRSALEFLKRESALN
;
A
#
# COMPACT_ATOMS: atom_id res chain seq x y z
N MET A 1 -72.57 81.66 -88.59
CA MET A 1 -74.02 81.91 -88.38
C MET A 1 -74.57 80.71 -87.63
N ALA A 2 -75.33 80.83 -86.55
CA ALA A 2 -75.65 82.01 -85.74
C ALA A 2 -75.48 81.67 -84.25
N LEU A 3 -75.25 82.66 -83.39
CA LEU A 3 -75.25 82.44 -81.94
C LEU A 3 -76.71 82.28 -81.47
N PRO A 4 -77.11 81.13 -80.90
CA PRO A 4 -78.38 81.06 -80.18
C PRO A 4 -78.26 81.98 -78.96
N LEU A 5 -79.24 82.85 -78.78
CA LEU A 5 -79.34 83.71 -77.60
C LEU A 5 -79.41 82.81 -76.35
N ARG A 6 -78.64 83.14 -75.30
CA ARG A 6 -78.95 82.60 -73.96
C ARG A 6 -80.41 82.95 -73.66
N PRO A 7 -81.25 82.02 -73.18
CA PRO A 7 -82.58 82.38 -72.70
C PRO A 7 -82.41 83.46 -71.62
N ALA A 8 -83.29 84.47 -71.66
CA ALA A 8 -83.25 85.53 -70.65
C ALA A 8 -83.48 84.92 -69.26
N ARG A 9 -82.78 85.42 -68.24
CA ARG A 9 -83.06 85.02 -66.84
C ARG A 9 -84.56 85.19 -66.57
N PRO A 10 -85.27 84.16 -66.07
CA PRO A 10 -86.71 84.28 -65.83
C PRO A 10 -86.97 85.35 -64.76
N THR A 11 -87.56 86.47 -65.19
CA THR A 11 -87.93 87.60 -64.31
C THR A 11 -89.25 87.39 -63.58
N SER A 12 -89.95 86.27 -63.84
CA SER A 12 -91.18 85.88 -63.17
C SER A 12 -90.91 85.28 -61.79
N TYR A 13 -90.95 86.13 -60.76
CA TYR A 13 -90.98 85.67 -59.37
C TYR A 13 -92.20 84.76 -59.14
N VAL A 14 -91.99 83.51 -58.74
CA VAL A 14 -93.09 82.56 -58.52
C VAL A 14 -93.75 82.87 -57.18
N SER A 15 -94.93 83.50 -57.24
CA SER A 15 -95.84 83.65 -56.11
C SER A 15 -96.40 82.29 -55.69
N MET A 16 -95.64 81.52 -54.92
CA MET A 16 -96.19 80.44 -54.10
C MET A 16 -97.03 81.04 -52.98
N ASP A 17 -98.09 80.36 -52.56
CA ASP A 17 -98.78 80.68 -51.32
C ASP A 17 -97.95 80.24 -50.11
N GLU A 18 -98.22 80.85 -48.94
CA GLU A 18 -97.49 80.55 -47.71
C GLU A 18 -97.62 79.07 -47.31
N THR A 19 -98.75 78.43 -47.62
CA THR A 19 -99.02 77.00 -47.36
C THR A 19 -98.07 76.09 -48.13
N SER A 20 -97.96 76.25 -49.46
CA SER A 20 -97.07 75.42 -50.27
C SER A 20 -95.60 75.66 -49.92
N ARG A 21 -95.24 76.89 -49.56
CA ARG A 21 -93.89 77.23 -49.10
C ARG A 21 -93.55 76.53 -47.78
N ALA A 22 -94.44 76.59 -46.80
CA ALA A 22 -94.27 75.90 -45.51
C ALA A 22 -94.20 74.37 -45.66
N LEU A 23 -94.95 73.77 -46.59
CA LEU A 23 -94.87 72.34 -46.90
C LEU A 23 -93.52 71.95 -47.54
N LEU A 24 -92.96 72.78 -48.42
CA LEU A 24 -91.64 72.57 -48.99
C LEU A 24 -90.54 72.71 -47.92
N GLU A 25 -90.61 73.77 -47.11
CA GLU A 25 -89.62 74.09 -46.07
C GLU A 25 -89.64 73.11 -44.88
N SER A 26 -90.76 72.43 -44.61
CA SER A 26 -90.88 71.39 -43.56
C SER A 26 -90.48 69.98 -44.01
N SER A 27 -90.19 69.76 -45.31
CA SER A 27 -89.67 68.48 -45.79
C SER A 27 -88.26 68.22 -45.24
N MET A 28 -88.07 67.05 -44.63
CA MET A 28 -86.76 66.56 -44.13
C MET A 28 -85.84 66.07 -45.26
N GLU A 29 -86.36 65.86 -46.47
CA GLU A 29 -85.64 65.39 -47.65
C GLU A 29 -85.25 66.57 -48.56
N SER A 30 -84.25 66.41 -49.43
CA SER A 30 -83.76 67.49 -50.29
C SER A 30 -84.75 67.77 -51.45
N SER A 31 -85.67 68.71 -51.22
CA SER A 31 -86.78 69.04 -52.13
C SER A 31 -86.58 70.41 -52.81
N LEU A 32 -86.71 70.45 -54.13
CA LEU A 32 -86.62 71.66 -54.95
C LEU A 32 -87.59 71.62 -56.14
N ILE A 33 -87.93 72.79 -56.68
CA ILE A 33 -88.78 72.97 -57.87
C ILE A 33 -87.99 73.76 -58.91
N ILE A 34 -87.92 73.25 -60.14
CA ILE A 34 -87.26 73.89 -61.29
C ILE A 34 -88.26 74.25 -62.39
N ASP A 35 -87.86 75.14 -63.29
CA ASP A 35 -88.43 75.23 -64.64
C ASP A 35 -87.88 74.13 -65.57
N VAL A 36 -88.45 74.02 -66.77
CA VAL A 36 -88.00 73.08 -67.82
C VAL A 36 -86.59 73.38 -68.38
N SER A 37 -85.98 74.51 -68.03
CA SER A 37 -84.58 74.86 -68.38
C SER A 37 -83.58 74.50 -67.27
N GLY A 38 -84.05 73.99 -66.12
CA GLY A 38 -83.21 73.63 -64.97
C GLY A 38 -82.93 74.79 -64.00
N TYR A 39 -83.57 75.95 -64.13
CA TYR A 39 -83.47 77.02 -63.14
C TYR A 39 -84.35 76.72 -61.92
N VAL A 40 -83.79 76.82 -60.72
CA VAL A 40 -84.52 76.61 -59.47
C VAL A 40 -85.46 77.78 -59.21
N LEU A 41 -86.75 77.46 -59.08
CA LEU A 41 -87.83 78.40 -58.77
C LEU A 41 -88.11 78.47 -57.26
N ALA A 42 -87.89 77.36 -56.55
CA ALA A 42 -88.00 77.24 -55.10
C ALA A 42 -87.18 76.05 -54.59
N ALA A 43 -86.68 76.09 -53.36
CA ALA A 43 -86.00 74.97 -52.72
C ALA A 43 -86.21 74.99 -51.20
N ASN A 44 -86.00 73.86 -50.53
CA ASN A 44 -85.88 73.83 -49.07
C ASN A 44 -84.41 73.91 -48.61
N LEU A 45 -84.19 74.12 -47.31
CA LEU A 45 -82.85 74.23 -46.73
C LEU A 45 -82.02 72.94 -46.91
N MET A 46 -82.67 71.78 -47.01
CA MET A 46 -81.98 70.51 -47.23
C MET A 46 -81.44 70.39 -48.66
N ALA A 47 -82.17 70.90 -49.66
CA ALA A 47 -81.69 71.03 -51.03
C ALA A 47 -80.56 72.05 -51.14
N ALA A 48 -80.65 73.21 -50.48
CA ALA A 48 -79.54 74.18 -50.43
C ALA A 48 -78.25 73.51 -49.94
N LYS A 49 -78.31 72.79 -48.82
CA LYS A 49 -77.18 72.03 -48.26
C LYS A 49 -76.69 70.89 -49.15
N LEU A 50 -77.58 70.19 -49.87
CA LEU A 50 -77.18 69.11 -50.78
C LEU A 50 -76.29 69.64 -51.91
N TYR A 51 -76.67 70.79 -52.50
CA TYR A 51 -75.92 71.48 -53.55
C TYR A 51 -74.82 72.42 -53.02
N GLY A 52 -74.50 72.37 -51.72
CA GLY A 52 -73.37 73.09 -51.11
C GLY A 52 -73.57 74.58 -50.86
N MET A 53 -74.81 75.08 -50.89
CA MET A 53 -75.16 76.48 -50.61
C MET A 53 -75.48 76.68 -49.12
N GLU A 54 -75.17 77.87 -48.58
CA GLU A 54 -75.48 78.19 -47.18
C GLU A 54 -76.93 78.66 -47.02
N THR A 55 -77.48 79.38 -48.01
CA THR A 55 -78.88 79.82 -47.98
C THR A 55 -79.70 79.35 -49.18
N VAL A 56 -81.01 79.17 -48.95
CA VAL A 56 -81.99 78.82 -50.00
C VAL A 56 -81.98 79.85 -51.14
N LYS A 57 -81.70 81.13 -50.85
CA LYS A 57 -81.68 82.22 -51.83
C LYS A 57 -80.48 82.20 -52.79
N GLU A 58 -79.42 81.45 -52.48
CA GLU A 58 -78.33 81.19 -53.43
C GLU A 58 -78.69 80.08 -54.42
N LEU A 59 -79.51 79.11 -53.99
CA LEU A 59 -79.98 78.02 -54.84
C LEU A 59 -81.17 78.47 -55.70
N GLU A 60 -82.12 79.25 -55.16
CA GLU A 60 -83.15 79.95 -55.96
C GLU A 60 -82.48 80.80 -57.06
N GLN A 61 -82.97 80.71 -58.30
CA GLN A 61 -82.41 81.33 -59.52
C GLN A 61 -81.07 80.77 -60.04
N ALA A 62 -80.43 79.83 -59.34
CA ALA A 62 -79.32 79.05 -59.91
C ALA A 62 -79.83 78.02 -60.93
N ASN A 63 -78.98 77.57 -61.85
CA ASN A 63 -79.27 76.43 -62.72
C ASN A 63 -78.67 75.15 -62.14
N ILE A 64 -79.47 74.11 -61.94
CA ILE A 64 -78.99 72.88 -61.27
C ILE A 64 -77.87 72.17 -62.03
N TYR A 65 -77.78 72.35 -63.35
CA TYR A 65 -76.76 71.70 -64.16
C TYR A 65 -75.39 72.38 -64.09
N ASP A 66 -75.34 73.67 -63.70
CA ASP A 66 -74.09 74.39 -63.46
C ASP A 66 -73.50 74.04 -62.06
N LEU A 67 -74.30 73.43 -61.18
CA LEU A 67 -73.92 73.02 -59.81
C LEU A 67 -73.51 71.55 -59.70
N LEU A 68 -73.61 70.77 -60.78
CA LEU A 68 -73.28 69.34 -60.81
C LEU A 68 -71.97 69.07 -61.59
N PRO A 69 -71.21 68.01 -61.25
CA PRO A 69 -70.17 67.48 -62.12
C PRO A 69 -70.73 67.18 -63.52
N ARG A 70 -69.94 67.35 -64.59
CA ARG A 70 -70.45 67.26 -65.98
C ARG A 70 -71.25 66.00 -66.26
N ASP A 71 -70.69 64.84 -65.90
CA ASP A 71 -71.31 63.54 -66.17
C ASP A 71 -72.66 63.38 -65.43
N SER A 72 -72.74 63.87 -64.19
CA SER A 72 -73.99 64.01 -63.42
C SER A 72 -74.95 65.03 -64.02
N ALA A 73 -74.46 66.16 -64.52
CA ALA A 73 -75.27 67.21 -65.13
C ALA A 73 -75.90 66.74 -66.45
N ASP A 74 -75.19 65.96 -67.25
CA ASP A 74 -75.68 65.38 -68.50
C ASP A 74 -76.65 64.22 -68.25
N SER A 75 -76.34 63.31 -67.30
CA SER A 75 -77.30 62.32 -66.79
C SER A 75 -78.59 62.98 -66.27
N ARG A 76 -78.46 64.06 -65.49
CA ARG A 76 -79.61 64.81 -64.96
C ARG A 76 -80.43 65.49 -66.06
N ARG A 77 -79.79 66.02 -67.10
CA ARG A 77 -80.46 66.56 -68.30
C ARG A 77 -81.29 65.49 -68.99
N GLU A 78 -80.70 64.33 -69.25
CA GLU A 78 -81.39 63.20 -69.90
C GLU A 78 -82.61 62.74 -69.09
N ARG A 79 -82.46 62.55 -67.78
CA ARG A 79 -83.58 62.16 -66.88
C ARG A 79 -84.67 63.22 -66.73
N ILE A 80 -84.34 64.51 -66.82
CA ILE A 80 -85.34 65.57 -66.81
C ILE A 80 -86.06 65.67 -68.16
N ALA A 81 -85.36 65.50 -69.28
CA ALA A 81 -86.00 65.41 -70.60
C ALA A 81 -86.96 64.21 -70.68
N GLU A 82 -86.54 63.02 -70.22
CA GLU A 82 -87.37 61.81 -70.11
C GLU A 82 -88.65 62.07 -69.28
N ALA A 83 -88.54 62.78 -68.14
CA ALA A 83 -89.69 63.13 -67.31
C ALA A 83 -90.62 64.18 -67.96
N ILE A 84 -90.08 65.13 -68.74
CA ILE A 84 -90.86 66.12 -69.50
C ILE A 84 -91.62 65.44 -70.65
N GLU A 85 -90.94 64.65 -71.49
CA GLU A 85 -91.54 64.01 -72.68
C GLU A 85 -92.57 62.94 -72.31
N SER A 86 -92.30 62.15 -71.27
CA SER A 86 -93.23 61.09 -70.82
C SER A 86 -94.38 61.59 -69.94
N VAL A 87 -94.27 62.81 -69.38
CA VAL A 87 -95.18 63.39 -68.38
C VAL A 87 -95.42 62.43 -67.21
N ARG A 88 -94.35 61.77 -66.73
CA ARG A 88 -94.42 60.76 -65.66
C ARG A 88 -93.43 61.02 -64.53
N PHE A 89 -93.76 60.48 -63.36
CA PHE A 89 -92.84 60.34 -62.25
C PHE A 89 -91.66 59.43 -62.62
N LEU A 90 -90.44 59.89 -62.35
CA LEU A 90 -89.20 59.14 -62.57
C LEU A 90 -88.42 59.03 -61.25
N ARG A 91 -87.91 57.83 -60.92
CA ARG A 91 -87.02 57.61 -59.78
C ARG A 91 -85.80 56.79 -60.18
N PHE A 92 -84.62 57.22 -59.76
CA PHE A 92 -83.34 56.56 -60.04
C PHE A 92 -82.34 56.77 -58.89
N GLU A 93 -81.32 55.91 -58.82
CA GLU A 93 -80.16 56.11 -57.94
C GLU A 93 -79.00 56.73 -58.73
N GLU A 94 -78.21 57.59 -58.09
CA GLU A 94 -77.01 58.22 -58.65
C GLU A 94 -75.93 58.30 -57.57
N GLU A 95 -74.69 57.95 -57.90
CA GLU A 95 -73.57 58.03 -56.95
C GLU A 95 -72.67 59.22 -57.29
N VAL A 96 -72.76 60.28 -56.48
CA VAL A 96 -72.16 61.59 -56.77
C VAL A 96 -71.18 61.96 -55.66
N GLY A 97 -69.89 62.10 -56.00
CA GLY A 97 -68.85 62.53 -55.05
C GLY A 97 -68.68 61.59 -53.84
N GLY A 98 -69.02 60.31 -53.97
CA GLY A 98 -69.00 59.34 -52.86
C GLY A 98 -70.22 59.41 -51.93
N ARG A 99 -71.31 60.05 -52.37
CA ARG A 99 -72.65 59.94 -51.78
C ARG A 99 -73.57 59.08 -52.66
N SER A 100 -74.32 58.17 -52.05
CA SER A 100 -75.33 57.35 -52.69
C SER A 100 -76.69 58.06 -52.63
N LEU A 101 -77.06 58.76 -53.69
CA LEU A 101 -78.29 59.57 -53.76
C LEU A 101 -79.41 58.82 -54.50
N VAL A 102 -80.65 59.07 -54.10
CA VAL A 102 -81.85 58.58 -54.79
C VAL A 102 -82.73 59.75 -55.16
N HIS A 103 -82.83 60.03 -56.46
CA HIS A 103 -83.56 61.16 -57.02
C HIS A 103 -84.97 60.75 -57.45
N SER A 104 -85.93 61.63 -57.22
CA SER A 104 -87.36 61.43 -57.50
C SER A 104 -87.92 62.68 -58.17
N ILE A 105 -88.25 62.60 -59.46
CA ILE A 105 -88.63 63.73 -60.32
C ILE A 105 -90.11 63.61 -60.68
N VAL A 106 -90.88 64.68 -60.41
CA VAL A 106 -92.32 64.81 -60.69
C VAL A 106 -92.52 65.99 -61.65
N PRO A 107 -92.93 65.78 -62.91
CA PRO A 107 -93.32 66.87 -63.81
C PRO A 107 -94.66 67.49 -63.37
N VAL A 108 -94.78 68.81 -63.50
CA VAL A 108 -95.96 69.60 -63.10
C VAL A 108 -96.51 70.34 -64.32
N THR A 109 -97.73 69.97 -64.71
CA THR A 109 -98.40 70.49 -65.91
C THR A 109 -99.23 71.73 -65.66
N ASN A 110 -99.37 72.57 -66.68
CA ASN A 110 -100.36 73.65 -66.72
C ASN A 110 -101.78 73.09 -67.04
N PRO A 111 -102.86 73.91 -66.98
CA PRO A 111 -104.23 73.46 -67.30
C PRO A 111 -104.46 72.98 -68.74
N TRP A 112 -103.50 73.19 -69.64
CA TRP A 112 -103.52 72.73 -71.03
C TRP A 112 -102.71 71.44 -71.26
N GLY A 113 -102.10 70.89 -70.19
CA GLY A 113 -101.37 69.62 -70.20
C GLY A 113 -99.85 69.72 -70.42
N GLU A 114 -99.31 70.92 -70.64
CA GLU A 114 -97.89 71.11 -70.91
C GLU A 114 -97.09 71.14 -69.60
N VAL A 115 -95.97 70.42 -69.52
CA VAL A 115 -95.06 70.47 -68.36
C VAL A 115 -94.40 71.85 -68.30
N THR A 116 -94.59 72.58 -67.21
CA THR A 116 -94.02 73.93 -67.02
C THR A 116 -92.97 73.98 -65.92
N ARG A 117 -93.01 73.03 -64.98
CA ARG A 117 -92.09 72.91 -63.84
C ARG A 117 -91.85 71.44 -63.53
N LEU A 118 -90.79 71.14 -62.78
CA LEU A 118 -90.59 69.83 -62.17
C LEU A 118 -90.27 69.99 -60.69
N ALA A 119 -90.91 69.19 -59.84
CA ALA A 119 -90.49 69.01 -58.46
C ALA A 119 -89.49 67.85 -58.39
N ILE A 120 -88.34 68.07 -57.78
CA ILE A 120 -87.27 67.09 -57.60
C ILE A 120 -87.02 66.92 -56.11
N ASN A 121 -87.19 65.70 -55.62
CA ASN A 121 -86.83 65.31 -54.27
C ASN A 121 -85.63 64.34 -54.28
N THR A 122 -84.80 64.38 -53.24
CA THR A 122 -83.57 63.59 -53.14
C THR A 122 -83.35 63.07 -51.71
N LEU A 123 -83.08 61.78 -51.61
CA LEU A 123 -82.67 61.07 -50.40
C LEU A 123 -81.18 60.70 -50.47
N ASP A 124 -80.45 60.78 -49.37
CA ASP A 124 -79.06 60.28 -49.25
C ASP A 124 -79.05 59.00 -48.39
N LEU A 125 -78.46 57.93 -48.90
CA LEU A 125 -78.39 56.61 -48.25
C LEU A 125 -76.97 56.21 -47.81
N THR A 126 -76.01 57.15 -47.88
CA THR A 126 -74.57 56.86 -47.71
C THR A 126 -74.22 56.29 -46.34
N GLU A 127 -74.81 56.82 -45.26
CA GLU A 127 -74.52 56.42 -43.88
C GLU A 127 -75.10 55.03 -43.54
N LEU A 128 -76.24 54.69 -44.14
CA LEU A 128 -76.89 53.39 -43.98
C LEU A 128 -76.13 52.27 -44.69
N ARG A 129 -75.56 52.52 -45.89
CA ARG A 129 -74.73 51.52 -46.58
C ARG A 129 -73.41 51.24 -45.84
N ARG A 130 -72.77 52.27 -45.27
CA ARG A 130 -71.52 52.11 -44.49
C ARG A 130 -71.71 51.28 -43.22
N THR A 131 -72.80 51.50 -42.49
CA THR A 131 -73.07 50.79 -41.23
C THR A 131 -73.37 49.29 -41.42
N ASP A 132 -74.02 48.88 -42.51
CA ASP A 132 -74.18 47.46 -42.87
C ASP A 132 -72.84 46.83 -43.31
N GLU A 133 -72.00 47.52 -44.08
CA GLU A 133 -70.67 47.03 -44.43
C GLU A 133 -69.77 46.80 -43.21
N ASP A 134 -69.71 47.75 -42.28
CA ASP A 134 -68.86 47.62 -41.09
C ASP A 134 -69.38 46.51 -40.14
N LEU A 135 -70.70 46.33 -40.02
CA LEU A 135 -71.28 45.19 -39.30
C LEU A 135 -70.88 43.84 -39.92
N ARG A 136 -70.93 43.72 -41.26
CA ARG A 136 -70.51 42.50 -41.98
C ARG A 136 -69.02 42.22 -41.80
N ARG A 137 -68.16 43.24 -41.85
CA ARG A 137 -66.72 43.13 -41.61
C ARG A 137 -66.44 42.63 -40.19
N GLU A 138 -67.15 43.15 -39.19
CA GLU A 138 -66.99 42.73 -37.80
C GLU A 138 -67.43 41.28 -37.57
N GLN A 139 -68.57 40.87 -38.14
CA GLN A 139 -69.03 39.47 -38.09
C GLN A 139 -68.03 38.51 -38.75
N GLN A 140 -67.48 38.86 -39.92
CA GLN A 140 -66.44 38.06 -40.58
C GLN A 140 -65.16 37.96 -39.74
N ARG A 141 -64.76 39.06 -39.08
CA ARG A 141 -63.61 39.10 -38.17
C ARG A 141 -63.77 38.15 -36.98
N GLN A 142 -64.95 38.13 -36.35
CA GLN A 142 -65.25 37.22 -35.23
C GLN A 142 -65.23 35.74 -35.66
N ILE A 143 -65.84 35.42 -36.81
CA ILE A 143 -65.80 34.05 -37.37
C ILE A 143 -64.35 33.62 -37.66
N PHE A 144 -63.54 34.51 -38.25
CA PHE A 144 -62.13 34.24 -38.55
C PHE A 144 -61.30 33.94 -37.29
N PHE A 145 -61.52 34.68 -36.20
CA PHE A 145 -60.85 34.40 -34.92
C PHE A 145 -61.22 33.01 -34.39
N MET A 146 -62.52 32.70 -34.28
CA MET A 146 -63.00 31.41 -33.75
C MET A 146 -62.55 30.21 -34.60
N GLU A 147 -62.49 30.37 -35.92
CA GLU A 147 -61.93 29.37 -36.84
C GLU A 147 -60.40 29.24 -36.76
N SER A 148 -59.69 30.25 -36.27
CA SER A 148 -58.23 30.29 -36.19
C SER A 148 -57.64 29.85 -34.85
N LEU A 149 -58.44 29.82 -33.77
CA LEU A 149 -58.01 29.40 -32.43
C LEU A 149 -57.33 28.01 -32.46
N PRO A 150 -56.14 27.85 -31.83
CA PRO A 150 -55.43 26.58 -31.81
C PRO A 150 -56.11 25.59 -30.85
N GLY A 151 -56.49 24.42 -31.38
CA GLY A 151 -57.26 23.43 -30.64
C GLY A 151 -58.70 23.34 -31.12
N ILE A 152 -59.41 22.30 -30.70
CA ILE A 152 -60.83 22.13 -31.02
C ILE A 152 -61.64 23.20 -30.28
N VAL A 153 -62.54 23.88 -30.96
CA VAL A 153 -63.50 24.81 -30.33
C VAL A 153 -64.89 24.42 -30.80
N TYR A 154 -65.82 24.21 -29.87
CA TYR A 154 -67.21 23.91 -30.18
C TYR A 154 -68.18 24.46 -29.14
N HIS A 155 -69.42 24.74 -29.57
CA HIS A 155 -70.49 25.27 -28.73
C HIS A 155 -71.54 24.20 -28.49
N LEU A 156 -71.66 23.75 -27.24
CA LEU A 156 -72.56 22.70 -26.77
C LEU A 156 -73.81 23.30 -26.10
N TYR A 157 -74.98 22.78 -26.46
CA TYR A 157 -76.29 23.25 -25.99
C TYR A 157 -76.96 22.22 -25.04
N PRO A 158 -78.04 22.60 -24.31
CA PRO A 158 -78.63 21.74 -23.27
C PRO A 158 -79.19 20.42 -23.82
N ASP A 159 -79.61 20.43 -25.09
CA ASP A 159 -80.08 19.27 -25.87
C ASP A 159 -78.94 18.31 -26.32
N GLN A 160 -77.70 18.63 -25.94
CA GLN A 160 -76.45 17.99 -26.35
C GLN A 160 -76.09 18.20 -27.83
N SER A 161 -76.72 19.17 -28.52
CA SER A 161 -76.35 19.54 -29.89
C SER A 161 -75.09 20.40 -29.93
N ILE A 162 -74.34 20.28 -31.02
CA ILE A 162 -73.19 21.16 -31.31
C ILE A 162 -73.59 22.10 -32.46
N ARG A 163 -73.89 23.37 -32.15
CA ARG A 163 -74.34 24.36 -33.14
C ARG A 163 -73.18 25.05 -33.87
N TYR A 164 -72.04 25.21 -33.22
CA TYR A 164 -70.78 25.70 -33.82
C TYR A 164 -69.63 24.75 -33.50
N ALA A 165 -68.72 24.56 -34.46
CA ALA A 165 -67.45 23.87 -34.25
C ALA A 165 -66.40 24.33 -35.27
N ASN A 166 -65.18 24.65 -34.84
CA ASN A 166 -64.11 25.20 -35.67
C ASN A 166 -63.43 24.15 -36.58
N ARG A 167 -62.55 24.61 -37.48
CA ARG A 167 -61.78 23.76 -38.40
C ARG A 167 -60.97 22.65 -37.70
N TYR A 168 -60.47 22.88 -36.49
CA TYR A 168 -59.68 21.88 -35.76
C TYR A 168 -60.57 20.77 -35.19
N PHE A 169 -61.74 21.09 -34.63
CA PHE A 169 -62.75 20.10 -34.29
C PHE A 169 -63.11 19.27 -35.53
N ARG A 170 -63.44 19.95 -36.63
CA ARG A 170 -63.83 19.29 -37.89
C ARG A 170 -62.72 18.44 -38.50
N LYS A 171 -61.44 18.80 -38.31
CA LYS A 171 -60.26 18.00 -38.70
C LYS A 171 -60.12 16.71 -37.87
N TYR A 172 -60.46 16.73 -36.59
CA TYR A 172 -60.24 15.60 -35.69
C TYR A 172 -61.46 14.68 -35.48
N PHE A 173 -62.68 15.20 -35.67
CA PHE A 173 -63.94 14.51 -35.38
C PHE A 173 -64.97 14.57 -36.53
N GLY A 174 -64.72 15.36 -37.58
CA GLY A 174 -65.63 15.54 -38.71
C GLY A 174 -66.71 16.60 -38.49
N SER A 175 -67.71 16.64 -39.37
CA SER A 175 -68.84 17.57 -39.23
C SER A 175 -69.78 17.14 -38.10
N PRO A 176 -70.12 18.00 -37.13
CA PRO A 176 -71.09 17.70 -36.08
C PRO A 176 -72.55 17.93 -36.50
N LYS A 177 -72.83 18.45 -37.71
CA LYS A 177 -74.20 18.75 -38.14
C LYS A 177 -75.08 17.51 -38.08
N GLY A 178 -76.19 17.59 -37.33
CA GLY A 178 -77.16 16.51 -37.16
C GLY A 178 -76.74 15.41 -36.17
N LYS A 179 -75.68 15.62 -35.37
CA LYS A 179 -75.20 14.70 -34.33
C LYS A 179 -75.29 15.32 -32.94
N LYS A 180 -75.42 14.49 -31.90
CA LYS A 180 -75.15 14.93 -30.53
C LYS A 180 -73.64 14.91 -30.25
N CYS A 181 -73.25 15.58 -29.17
CA CYS A 181 -71.88 15.68 -28.70
C CYS A 181 -71.17 14.32 -28.59
N ALA A 182 -71.83 13.32 -27.98
CA ALA A 182 -71.28 11.97 -27.83
C ALA A 182 -71.06 11.26 -29.18
N ASP A 183 -71.99 11.38 -30.14
CA ASP A 183 -71.89 10.79 -31.50
C ASP A 183 -70.86 11.50 -32.40
N ALA A 184 -70.53 12.75 -32.07
CA ALA A 184 -69.52 13.55 -32.77
C ALA A 184 -68.11 13.21 -32.25
N LEU A 185 -67.94 13.12 -30.93
CA LEU A 185 -66.66 12.83 -30.27
C LEU A 185 -66.33 11.33 -30.19
N ASN A 186 -67.31 10.43 -30.36
CA ASN A 186 -67.23 8.98 -30.13
C ASN A 186 -66.86 8.64 -28.66
N CYS A 187 -67.63 9.19 -27.71
CA CYS A 187 -67.39 9.02 -26.27
C CYS A 187 -67.65 7.57 -25.82
N ALA A 188 -66.60 6.88 -25.35
CA ALA A 188 -66.60 5.42 -25.12
C ALA A 188 -67.71 4.87 -24.20
N ASN A 189 -68.12 5.61 -23.17
CA ASN A 189 -69.16 5.16 -22.22
C ASN A 189 -70.59 5.54 -22.63
N ASN A 190 -70.76 6.43 -23.61
CA ASN A 190 -72.01 7.08 -24.05
C ASN A 190 -72.92 7.72 -22.96
N SER A 191 -72.59 7.63 -21.67
CA SER A 191 -73.19 8.43 -20.61
C SER A 191 -72.61 9.85 -20.62
N CYS A 192 -73.48 10.84 -20.36
CA CYS A 192 -73.11 12.23 -20.16
C CYS A 192 -73.15 12.65 -18.67
N GLU A 193 -73.46 11.73 -17.76
CA GLU A 193 -73.32 11.92 -16.32
C GLU A 193 -71.83 11.96 -15.95
N GLY A 194 -71.41 12.92 -15.12
CA GLY A 194 -69.98 13.13 -14.81
C GLY A 194 -69.13 13.63 -15.98
N CYS A 195 -69.74 14.17 -17.03
CA CYS A 195 -69.05 14.74 -18.19
C CYS A 195 -68.85 16.25 -17.98
N PRO A 196 -67.62 16.79 -17.83
CA PRO A 196 -67.41 18.18 -17.41
C PRO A 196 -68.07 19.28 -18.26
N PRO A 197 -68.24 19.16 -19.60
CA PRO A 197 -69.11 20.07 -20.35
C PRO A 197 -70.55 20.12 -19.83
N MET A 198 -71.13 19.00 -19.40
CA MET A 198 -72.49 18.95 -18.82
C MET A 198 -72.52 19.40 -17.35
N GLU A 199 -71.45 19.16 -16.58
CA GLU A 199 -71.34 19.69 -15.21
C GLU A 199 -71.16 21.22 -15.19
N SER A 200 -70.38 21.76 -16.13
CA SER A 200 -70.29 23.20 -16.40
C SER A 200 -71.63 23.79 -16.84
N MET A 201 -72.58 23.00 -17.34
CA MET A 201 -73.93 23.48 -17.66
C MET A 201 -74.72 23.89 -16.41
N GLY A 202 -74.47 23.22 -15.29
CA GLY A 202 -75.10 23.47 -13.99
C GLY A 202 -74.35 24.47 -13.08
N THR A 203 -73.26 25.08 -13.55
CA THR A 203 -72.44 26.00 -12.76
C THR A 203 -72.05 27.24 -13.56
N ASP A 204 -71.81 28.37 -12.88
CA ASP A 204 -71.33 29.60 -13.51
C ASP A 204 -69.79 29.70 -13.45
N ARG A 205 -69.10 28.57 -13.61
CA ARG A 205 -67.63 28.47 -13.55
C ARG A 205 -67.09 27.67 -14.73
N THR A 206 -65.97 28.16 -15.27
CA THR A 206 -65.14 27.38 -16.18
C THR A 206 -64.56 26.16 -15.45
N GLN A 207 -64.57 25.01 -16.10
CA GLN A 207 -63.93 23.78 -15.63
C GLN A 207 -62.85 23.31 -16.62
N GLU A 208 -61.81 22.65 -16.10
CA GLU A 208 -60.68 22.14 -16.89
C GLU A 208 -60.44 20.66 -16.58
N TRP A 209 -60.27 19.84 -17.62
CA TRP A 209 -59.99 18.40 -17.49
C TRP A 209 -59.16 17.85 -18.65
N ASP A 210 -58.37 16.81 -18.38
CA ASP A 210 -57.65 16.05 -19.40
C ASP A 210 -58.54 14.89 -19.89
N TRP A 211 -59.17 15.04 -21.05
CA TRP A 211 -59.99 14.00 -21.70
C TRP A 211 -59.17 13.22 -22.72
N THR A 212 -59.21 11.88 -22.69
CA THR A 212 -58.57 11.04 -23.72
C THR A 212 -59.62 10.42 -24.63
N ASP A 213 -59.44 10.57 -25.94
CA ASP A 213 -60.38 10.07 -26.95
C ASP A 213 -60.20 8.55 -27.21
N ALA A 214 -61.15 7.97 -27.95
CA ALA A 214 -61.11 6.55 -28.32
C ALA A 214 -59.95 6.15 -29.27
N ARG A 215 -59.06 7.08 -29.63
CA ARG A 215 -57.84 6.85 -30.42
C ARG A 215 -56.56 7.07 -29.60
N GLY A 216 -56.68 7.32 -28.29
CA GLY A 216 -55.55 7.53 -27.38
C GLY A 216 -54.89 8.92 -27.51
N ARG A 217 -55.63 9.94 -27.96
CA ARG A 217 -55.21 11.34 -27.92
C ARG A 217 -55.77 12.01 -26.68
N THR A 218 -54.92 12.64 -25.87
CA THR A 218 -55.33 13.39 -24.68
C THR A 218 -55.46 14.86 -25.01
N PHE A 219 -56.68 15.39 -24.90
CA PHE A 219 -56.99 16.81 -25.02
C PHE A 219 -57.21 17.41 -23.63
N HIS A 220 -56.52 18.51 -23.34
CA HIS A 220 -56.88 19.37 -22.21
C HIS A 220 -58.07 20.23 -22.64
N LEU A 221 -59.25 19.99 -22.06
CA LEU A 221 -60.49 20.70 -22.39
C LEU A 221 -60.82 21.73 -21.30
N GLN A 222 -61.01 22.98 -21.70
CA GLN A 222 -61.55 24.07 -20.90
C GLN A 222 -63.01 24.32 -21.31
N CYS A 223 -63.93 24.19 -20.36
CA CYS A 223 -65.38 24.22 -20.58
C CYS A 223 -65.97 25.46 -19.88
N SER A 224 -66.32 26.49 -20.66
CA SER A 224 -66.77 27.79 -20.14
C SER A 224 -68.26 28.03 -20.42
N PRO A 225 -69.09 28.30 -19.39
CA PRO A 225 -70.51 28.61 -19.56
C PRO A 225 -70.74 30.03 -20.08
N MET A 226 -71.70 30.18 -20.98
CA MET A 226 -72.15 31.47 -21.54
C MET A 226 -73.60 31.40 -22.02
N THR A 227 -74.14 32.52 -22.50
CA THR A 227 -75.48 32.61 -23.11
C THR A 227 -75.39 33.09 -24.55
N ASP A 228 -76.21 32.55 -25.44
CA ASP A 228 -76.30 33.02 -26.83
C ASP A 228 -77.19 34.28 -26.98
N SER A 229 -77.34 34.77 -28.21
CA SER A 229 -78.14 35.97 -28.51
C SER A 229 -79.66 35.78 -28.38
N SER A 230 -80.14 34.55 -28.14
CA SER A 230 -81.53 34.26 -27.78
C SER A 230 -81.75 34.15 -26.26
N GLY A 231 -80.66 34.17 -25.48
CA GLY A 231 -80.68 33.94 -24.03
C GLY A 231 -80.56 32.46 -23.63
N GLU A 232 -80.30 31.56 -24.58
CA GLU A 232 -80.12 30.12 -24.29
C GLU A 232 -78.74 29.88 -23.66
N ARG A 233 -78.67 29.13 -22.56
CA ARG A 233 -77.40 28.73 -21.94
C ARG A 233 -76.69 27.70 -22.83
N MET A 234 -75.41 27.93 -23.08
CA MET A 234 -74.52 27.05 -23.85
C MET A 234 -73.10 27.04 -23.27
N ILE A 235 -72.35 25.98 -23.55
CA ILE A 235 -70.95 25.85 -23.13
C ILE A 235 -70.04 26.01 -24.34
N MET A 236 -69.09 26.92 -24.26
CA MET A 236 -67.95 26.95 -25.17
C MET A 236 -66.88 26.01 -24.62
N VAL A 237 -66.54 24.96 -25.39
CA VAL A 237 -65.45 24.04 -25.06
C VAL A 237 -64.27 24.33 -25.98
N LEU A 238 -63.13 24.71 -25.39
CA LEU A 238 -61.81 24.79 -26.03
C LEU A 238 -61.00 23.54 -25.65
N GLY A 239 -60.32 22.90 -26.60
CA GLY A 239 -59.55 21.67 -26.35
C GLY A 239 -58.21 21.62 -27.08
N ILE A 240 -57.13 21.58 -26.31
CA ILE A 240 -55.75 21.54 -26.83
C ILE A 240 -55.21 20.11 -26.73
N ASP A 241 -54.68 19.56 -27.82
CA ASP A 241 -54.02 18.25 -27.80
C ASP A 241 -52.71 18.35 -27.02
N ILE A 242 -52.59 17.56 -25.95
CA ILE A 242 -51.43 17.51 -25.04
C ILE A 242 -50.78 16.12 -25.02
N THR A 243 -51.13 15.25 -25.98
CA THR A 243 -50.71 13.84 -26.00
C THR A 243 -49.19 13.68 -25.91
N ASP A 244 -48.43 14.43 -26.70
CA ASP A 244 -46.97 14.34 -26.70
C ASP A 244 -46.33 15.01 -25.47
N ARG A 245 -47.00 16.00 -24.86
CA ARG A 245 -46.58 16.57 -23.57
C ARG A 245 -46.69 15.53 -22.45
N LYS A 246 -47.83 14.83 -22.34
CA LYS A 246 -48.03 13.76 -21.35
C LYS A 246 -47.00 12.64 -21.51
N ARG A 247 -46.77 12.18 -22.75
CA ARG A 247 -45.74 11.18 -23.05
C ARG A 247 -44.33 11.62 -22.65
N ALA A 248 -44.00 12.90 -22.84
CA ALA A 248 -42.71 13.45 -22.40
C ALA A 248 -42.61 13.55 -20.86
N GLU A 249 -43.68 13.94 -20.17
CA GLU A 249 -43.77 13.98 -18.71
C GLU A 249 -43.60 12.58 -18.09
N ASP A 250 -44.31 11.57 -18.61
CA ASP A 250 -44.20 10.17 -18.16
C ASP A 250 -42.81 9.58 -18.44
N ALA A 251 -42.24 9.83 -19.63
CA ALA A 251 -40.89 9.37 -19.98
C ALA A 251 -39.81 10.03 -19.12
N LEU A 252 -39.95 11.33 -18.82
CA LEU A 252 -39.05 12.06 -17.93
C LEU A 252 -39.11 11.51 -16.50
N LYS A 253 -40.32 11.22 -15.99
CA LYS A 253 -40.51 10.59 -14.67
C LYS A 253 -39.83 9.22 -14.59
N ILE A 254 -40.09 8.33 -15.56
CA ILE A 254 -39.45 7.01 -15.62
C ILE A 254 -37.91 7.12 -15.72
N ALA A 255 -37.38 8.13 -16.41
CA ALA A 255 -35.95 8.40 -16.47
C ALA A 255 -35.38 8.94 -15.14
N HIS A 256 -36.14 9.77 -14.43
CA HIS A 256 -35.79 10.32 -13.11
C HIS A 256 -35.73 9.21 -12.04
N ASP A 257 -36.79 8.40 -11.92
CA ASP A 257 -36.88 7.30 -10.95
C ASP A 257 -35.70 6.30 -11.14
N ARG A 258 -35.39 5.97 -12.40
CA ARG A 258 -34.22 5.13 -12.76
C ARG A 258 -32.87 5.78 -12.43
N SER A 259 -32.79 7.11 -12.46
CA SER A 259 -31.58 7.85 -12.10
C SER A 259 -31.38 7.83 -10.58
N GLU A 260 -32.43 8.09 -9.80
CA GLU A 260 -32.38 8.00 -8.33
C GLU A 260 -32.00 6.60 -7.85
N ASP A 261 -32.60 5.55 -8.41
CA ASP A 261 -32.24 4.16 -8.12
C ASP A 261 -30.76 3.87 -8.38
N LYS A 262 -30.23 4.38 -9.50
CA LYS A 262 -28.82 4.22 -9.91
C LYS A 262 -27.86 5.01 -9.01
N VAL A 263 -28.23 6.22 -8.59
CA VAL A 263 -27.49 7.01 -7.60
C VAL A 263 -27.48 6.28 -6.25
N ARG A 264 -28.65 5.85 -5.75
CA ARG A 264 -28.80 5.12 -4.48
C ARG A 264 -27.99 3.82 -4.45
N LEU A 265 -27.88 3.11 -5.59
CA LEU A 265 -27.01 1.95 -5.73
C LEU A 265 -25.52 2.35 -5.67
N ARG A 266 -25.10 3.35 -6.46
CA ARG A 266 -23.69 3.80 -6.49
C ARG A 266 -23.21 4.36 -5.15
N THR A 267 -24.05 5.09 -4.41
CA THR A 267 -23.69 5.58 -3.07
C THR A 267 -23.38 4.42 -2.13
N ARG A 268 -24.22 3.36 -2.12
CA ARG A 268 -23.99 2.16 -1.29
C ARG A 268 -22.74 1.37 -1.68
N GLU A 269 -22.38 1.35 -2.97
CA GLU A 269 -21.10 0.79 -3.43
C GLU A 269 -19.91 1.63 -2.93
N LEU A 270 -20.01 2.97 -3.02
CA LEU A 270 -18.97 3.90 -2.59
C LEU A 270 -18.74 3.86 -1.07
N GLU A 271 -19.81 3.76 -0.29
CA GLU A 271 -19.78 3.57 1.18
C GLU A 271 -19.03 2.30 1.56
N ARG A 272 -19.33 1.17 0.89
CA ARG A 272 -18.63 -0.11 1.09
C ARG A 272 -17.15 -0.01 0.72
N ALA A 273 -16.83 0.60 -0.42
CA ALA A 273 -15.45 0.79 -0.86
C ALA A 273 -14.66 1.68 0.12
N ASN A 274 -15.25 2.77 0.60
CA ASN A 274 -14.63 3.65 1.60
C ASN A 274 -14.41 2.95 2.95
N ALA A 275 -15.36 2.13 3.41
CA ALA A 275 -15.20 1.33 4.63
C ALA A 275 -14.05 0.30 4.48
N GLU A 276 -13.95 -0.36 3.32
CA GLU A 276 -12.86 -1.31 3.03
C GLU A 276 -11.49 -0.61 2.92
N LEU A 277 -11.42 0.54 2.24
CA LEU A 277 -10.21 1.37 2.15
C LEU A 277 -9.75 1.85 3.52
N THR A 278 -10.68 2.30 4.37
CA THR A 278 -10.37 2.70 5.75
C THR A 278 -9.81 1.52 6.55
N SER A 279 -10.45 0.34 6.46
CA SER A 279 -9.98 -0.90 7.08
C SER A 279 -8.59 -1.34 6.59
N LYS A 280 -8.28 -1.16 5.30
CA LYS A 280 -6.94 -1.42 4.74
C LYS A 280 -5.92 -0.41 5.27
N SER A 281 -6.25 0.88 5.28
CA SER A 281 -5.38 1.96 5.79
C SER A 281 -5.00 1.75 7.26
N THR A 282 -5.97 1.49 8.14
CA THR A 282 -5.70 1.23 9.57
C THR A 282 -4.78 0.02 9.78
N ARG A 283 -4.96 -1.06 8.99
CA ARG A 283 -4.08 -2.25 9.03
C ARG A 283 -2.66 -1.93 8.58
N LEU A 284 -2.50 -1.15 7.51
CA LEU A 284 -1.18 -0.71 7.01
C LEU A 284 -0.46 0.17 8.04
N VAL A 285 -1.15 1.14 8.66
CA VAL A 285 -0.57 2.00 9.71
C VAL A 285 -0.15 1.18 10.94
N ALA A 286 -0.93 0.18 11.34
CA ALA A 286 -0.58 -0.71 12.45
C ALA A 286 0.66 -1.58 12.12
N ALA A 287 0.72 -2.15 10.91
CA ALA A 287 1.88 -2.92 10.45
C ALA A 287 3.14 -2.06 10.35
N MET A 288 3.03 -0.85 9.79
CA MET A 288 4.14 0.10 9.66
C MET A 288 4.68 0.50 11.03
N LYS A 289 3.82 0.84 12.01
CA LYS A 289 4.26 1.13 13.39
C LYS A 289 5.01 -0.04 14.05
N LYS A 290 4.62 -1.29 13.77
CA LYS A 290 5.29 -2.49 14.26
C LYS A 290 6.67 -2.67 13.61
N ALA A 291 6.78 -2.44 12.30
CA ALA A 291 8.06 -2.47 11.58
C ALA A 291 9.01 -1.37 12.07
N ASP A 292 8.52 -0.13 12.24
CA ASP A 292 9.31 1.00 12.73
C ASP A 292 9.89 0.76 14.13
N ALA A 293 9.10 0.16 15.03
CA ALA A 293 9.54 -0.24 16.35
C ALA A 293 10.66 -1.31 16.32
N ALA A 294 10.54 -2.31 15.44
CA ALA A 294 11.56 -3.34 15.25
C ALA A 294 12.86 -2.76 14.68
N THR A 295 12.76 -1.89 13.66
CA THR A 295 13.92 -1.19 13.07
C THR A 295 14.65 -0.35 14.11
N ARG A 296 13.94 0.45 14.92
CA ARG A 296 14.54 1.26 15.98
C ARG A 296 15.23 0.41 17.05
N ALA A 297 14.62 -0.71 17.45
CA ALA A 297 15.24 -1.66 18.38
C ALA A 297 16.54 -2.25 17.81
N LYS A 298 16.56 -2.63 16.52
CA LYS A 298 17.75 -3.13 15.83
C LYS A 298 18.86 -2.08 15.71
N SER A 299 18.52 -0.81 15.47
CA SER A 299 19.50 0.28 15.47
C SER A 299 20.12 0.51 16.85
N ALA A 300 19.32 0.48 17.92
CA ALA A 300 19.82 0.61 19.30
C ALA A 300 20.71 -0.58 19.71
N PHE A 301 20.32 -1.81 19.33
CA PHE A 301 21.11 -3.03 19.52
C PHE A 301 22.51 -2.91 18.90
N LEU A 302 22.60 -2.50 17.62
CA LEU A 302 23.88 -2.32 16.92
C LEU A 302 24.74 -1.19 17.52
N ALA A 303 24.11 -0.09 17.94
CA ALA A 303 24.82 1.01 18.60
C ALA A 303 25.45 0.57 19.93
N ASN A 304 24.71 -0.19 20.74
CA ASN A 304 25.16 -0.67 22.05
C ASN A 304 26.25 -1.75 21.92
N MET A 305 26.10 -2.72 20.99
CA MET A 305 27.19 -3.63 20.63
C MET A 305 28.48 -2.89 20.26
N SER A 306 28.35 -1.82 19.45
CA SER A 306 29.49 -1.00 19.01
C SER A 306 30.14 -0.18 20.14
N HIS A 307 29.59 -0.21 21.35
CA HIS A 307 30.12 0.42 22.56
C HIS A 307 30.71 -0.65 23.51
N GLU A 308 29.98 -1.73 23.75
CA GLU A 308 30.41 -2.87 24.58
C GLU A 308 31.61 -3.62 24.00
N ILE A 309 31.76 -3.69 22.67
CA ILE A 309 32.98 -4.23 22.02
C ILE A 309 34.16 -3.26 22.13
N ARG A 310 33.89 -1.96 21.98
CA ARG A 310 34.92 -0.92 21.89
C ARG A 310 35.61 -0.63 23.22
N THR A 311 34.86 -0.75 24.31
CA THR A 311 35.37 -0.45 25.67
C THR A 311 36.51 -1.39 26.09
N PRO A 312 36.36 -2.73 26.07
CA PRO A 312 37.48 -3.64 26.36
C PRO A 312 38.56 -3.61 25.28
N LEU A 313 38.22 -3.42 23.99
CA LEU A 313 39.22 -3.28 22.93
C LEU A 313 40.15 -2.07 23.14
N ASN A 314 39.60 -0.93 23.53
CA ASN A 314 40.40 0.25 23.90
C ASN A 314 41.22 0.03 25.18
N ALA A 315 40.74 -0.80 26.12
CA ALA A 315 41.50 -1.18 27.31
C ALA A 315 42.68 -2.11 26.96
N VAL A 316 42.48 -3.10 26.08
CA VAL A 316 43.55 -3.94 25.52
C VAL A 316 44.62 -3.06 24.86
N LEU A 317 44.23 -2.18 23.94
CA LEU A 317 45.16 -1.30 23.21
C LEU A 317 45.90 -0.35 24.17
N GLY A 318 45.20 0.30 25.09
CA GLY A 318 45.79 1.23 26.06
C GLY A 318 46.73 0.56 27.06
N MET A 319 46.40 -0.63 27.56
CA MET A 319 47.26 -1.38 28.49
C MET A 319 48.46 -2.01 27.77
N ALA A 320 48.32 -2.41 26.50
CA ALA A 320 49.45 -2.82 25.66
C ALA A 320 50.40 -1.64 25.36
N GLU A 321 49.88 -0.46 24.97
CA GLU A 321 50.68 0.75 24.80
C GLU A 321 51.43 1.16 26.07
N LEU A 322 50.85 0.92 27.26
CA LEU A 322 51.53 1.14 28.53
C LEU A 322 52.59 0.05 28.82
N ALA A 323 52.30 -1.23 28.60
CA ALA A 323 53.27 -2.33 28.75
C ALA A 323 54.50 -2.18 27.82
N LEU A 324 54.35 -1.53 26.67
CA LEU A 324 55.43 -1.18 25.74
C LEU A 324 56.24 0.07 26.17
N ARG A 325 55.76 0.86 27.12
CA ARG A 325 56.39 2.12 27.60
C ARG A 325 56.83 2.07 29.08
N VAL A 326 56.63 0.95 29.75
CA VAL A 326 56.94 0.76 31.18
C VAL A 326 58.14 -0.17 31.32
N ASP A 327 59.25 0.37 31.83
CA ASP A 327 60.52 -0.36 32.03
C ASP A 327 60.52 -1.21 33.33
N ASP A 328 59.58 -0.98 34.24
CA ASP A 328 59.41 -1.76 35.48
C ASP A 328 58.69 -3.09 35.19
N PRO A 329 59.35 -4.26 35.41
CA PRO A 329 58.75 -5.57 35.18
C PRO A 329 57.43 -5.80 35.94
N THR A 330 57.31 -5.21 37.14
CA THR A 330 56.15 -5.38 38.02
C THR A 330 54.91 -4.74 37.40
N ARG A 331 55.03 -3.47 37.01
CA ARG A 331 53.95 -2.70 36.36
C ARG A 331 53.72 -3.13 34.92
N LYS A 332 54.74 -3.66 34.23
CA LYS A 332 54.58 -4.28 32.91
C LYS A 332 53.74 -5.55 33.00
N ASN A 333 54.02 -6.43 33.96
CA ASN A 333 53.17 -7.60 34.24
C ASN A 333 51.75 -7.20 34.66
N GLU A 334 51.58 -6.16 35.49
CA GLU A 334 50.25 -5.63 35.83
C GLU A 334 49.48 -5.14 34.59
N CYS A 335 50.15 -4.47 33.65
CA CYS A 335 49.53 -4.06 32.38
C CYS A 335 49.17 -5.28 31.50
N LEU A 336 50.04 -6.30 31.42
CA LEU A 336 49.78 -7.52 30.65
C LEU A 336 48.62 -8.35 31.23
N SER A 337 48.50 -8.45 32.56
CA SER A 337 47.33 -9.07 33.21
C SER A 337 46.04 -8.32 32.86
N ARG A 338 46.05 -6.98 32.85
CA ARG A 338 44.90 -6.17 32.43
C ARG A 338 44.57 -6.30 30.94
N VAL A 339 45.56 -6.54 30.07
CA VAL A 339 45.33 -6.91 28.66
C VAL A 339 44.60 -8.25 28.58
N LEU A 340 45.03 -9.26 29.35
CA LEU A 340 44.41 -10.59 29.38
C LEU A 340 42.97 -10.55 29.92
N GLU A 341 42.73 -9.81 31.01
CA GLU A 341 41.38 -9.56 31.56
C GLU A 341 40.47 -8.88 30.52
N ALA A 342 40.95 -7.82 29.86
CA ALA A 342 40.18 -7.09 28.86
C ALA A 342 39.92 -7.95 27.59
N GLY A 343 40.87 -8.79 27.19
CA GLY A 343 40.70 -9.76 26.10
C GLY A 343 39.66 -10.85 26.42
N THR A 344 39.70 -11.40 27.64
CA THR A 344 38.73 -12.39 28.13
C THR A 344 37.32 -11.79 28.24
N SER A 345 37.23 -10.53 28.69
CA SER A 345 35.98 -9.75 28.70
C SER A 345 35.43 -9.55 27.29
N LEU A 346 36.28 -9.17 26.32
CA LEU A 346 35.88 -9.02 24.91
C LEU A 346 35.40 -10.34 24.28
N LEU A 347 36.08 -11.46 24.55
CA LEU A 347 35.61 -12.79 24.10
C LEU A 347 34.25 -13.15 24.70
N THR A 348 34.00 -12.78 25.96
CA THR A 348 32.69 -12.97 26.60
C THR A 348 31.60 -12.14 25.90
N VAL A 349 31.87 -10.86 25.61
CA VAL A 349 30.96 -9.99 24.83
C VAL A 349 30.63 -10.59 23.45
N ILE A 350 31.65 -11.10 22.74
CA ILE A 350 31.47 -11.71 21.41
C ILE A 350 30.62 -12.99 21.48
N ASN A 351 30.86 -13.85 22.48
CA ASN A 351 30.08 -15.07 22.67
C ASN A 351 28.62 -14.79 23.08
N ASP A 352 28.38 -13.81 23.96
CA ASP A 352 27.04 -13.31 24.31
C ASP A 352 26.26 -12.88 23.05
N ILE A 353 26.91 -12.11 22.16
CA ILE A 353 26.32 -11.62 20.90
C ILE A 353 26.03 -12.78 19.93
N LEU A 354 26.94 -13.75 19.81
CA LEU A 354 26.77 -14.91 18.94
C LEU A 354 25.64 -15.83 19.41
N ASP A 355 25.54 -16.10 20.70
CA ASP A 355 24.44 -16.91 21.24
C ASP A 355 23.10 -16.18 21.14
N PHE A 356 23.03 -14.87 21.45
CA PHE A 356 21.82 -14.07 21.19
C PHE A 356 21.37 -14.18 19.73
N SER A 357 22.31 -14.05 18.79
CA SER A 357 22.04 -14.13 17.34
C SER A 357 21.57 -15.53 16.90
N LYS A 358 22.14 -16.61 17.48
CA LYS A 358 21.69 -17.99 17.23
C LYS A 358 20.27 -18.23 17.73
N ILE A 359 19.89 -17.67 18.88
CA ILE A 359 18.56 -17.86 19.45
C ILE A 359 17.50 -17.02 18.73
N GLU A 360 17.78 -15.74 18.41
CA GLU A 360 16.86 -14.92 17.62
C GLU A 360 16.55 -15.58 16.26
N ALA A 361 17.57 -16.17 15.63
CA ALA A 361 17.43 -16.94 14.39
C ALA A 361 16.73 -18.31 14.55
N ARG A 362 16.38 -18.74 15.78
CA ARG A 362 15.88 -20.08 16.13
C ARG A 362 16.79 -21.22 15.68
N LYS A 363 18.11 -20.99 15.67
CA LYS A 363 19.14 -21.97 15.25
C LYS A 363 19.86 -22.65 16.41
N LEU A 364 19.60 -22.22 17.65
CA LEU A 364 20.12 -22.90 18.85
C LEU A 364 19.19 -24.08 19.19
N ALA A 365 19.68 -25.29 18.97
CA ALA A 365 19.05 -26.52 19.47
C ALA A 365 19.69 -26.91 20.80
N LEU A 366 18.89 -27.35 21.77
CA LEU A 366 19.39 -27.83 23.06
C LEU A 366 20.04 -29.21 22.93
N GLU A 367 20.99 -29.48 23.81
CA GLU A 367 21.50 -30.82 24.06
C GLU A 367 20.58 -31.60 25.00
N ARG A 368 20.69 -32.93 24.94
CA ARG A 368 19.87 -33.86 25.72
C ARG A 368 20.71 -35.08 26.03
N ILE A 369 21.56 -34.93 27.04
CA ILE A 369 22.50 -35.93 27.56
C ILE A 369 22.27 -36.06 29.07
N ASP A 370 22.64 -37.20 29.62
CA ASP A 370 22.71 -37.44 31.06
C ASP A 370 23.89 -36.65 31.66
N PHE A 371 23.68 -36.02 32.83
CA PHE A 371 24.73 -35.32 33.56
C PHE A 371 24.45 -35.25 35.07
N ASP A 372 25.51 -35.07 35.87
CA ASP A 372 25.37 -34.79 37.31
C ASP A 372 25.12 -33.29 37.55
N VAL A 373 23.91 -32.96 38.03
CA VAL A 373 23.51 -31.57 38.32
C VAL A 373 24.37 -30.93 39.41
N ARG A 374 24.93 -31.73 40.32
CA ARG A 374 25.76 -31.28 41.43
C ARG A 374 27.16 -30.90 40.94
N GLU A 375 27.66 -31.57 39.90
CA GLU A 375 28.91 -31.19 39.22
C GLU A 375 28.76 -29.91 38.39
N VAL A 376 27.65 -29.76 37.65
CA VAL A 376 27.34 -28.51 36.92
C VAL A 376 27.28 -27.32 37.89
N LEU A 377 26.64 -27.50 39.04
CA LEU A 377 26.58 -26.50 40.11
C LEU A 377 27.96 -26.22 40.72
N ARG A 378 28.72 -27.28 41.09
CA ARG A 378 30.08 -27.17 41.63
C ARG A 378 30.97 -26.34 40.71
N THR A 379 31.00 -26.69 39.43
CA THR A 379 31.83 -26.04 38.41
C THR A 379 31.44 -24.56 38.23
N ALA A 380 30.16 -24.23 38.23
CA ALA A 380 29.67 -22.85 38.15
C ALA A 380 30.04 -22.00 39.37
N LEU A 381 30.18 -22.62 40.56
CA LEU A 381 30.56 -21.94 41.80
C LEU A 381 32.08 -21.81 41.95
N ASP A 382 32.84 -22.83 41.58
CA ASP A 382 34.31 -22.84 41.64
C ASP A 382 34.91 -21.69 40.84
N MET A 383 34.33 -21.37 39.67
CA MET A 383 34.70 -20.19 38.85
C MET A 383 34.55 -18.83 39.56
N HIS A 384 33.76 -18.75 40.63
CA HIS A 384 33.50 -17.51 41.37
C HIS A 384 33.98 -17.54 42.83
N ARG A 385 34.49 -18.68 43.32
CA ARG A 385 34.96 -18.84 44.70
C ARG A 385 36.05 -17.85 45.09
N LEU A 386 37.05 -17.63 44.23
CA LEU A 386 38.15 -16.70 44.52
C LEU A 386 37.63 -15.25 44.64
N HIS A 387 36.86 -14.77 43.66
CA HIS A 387 36.25 -13.43 43.69
C HIS A 387 35.28 -13.22 44.86
N ALA A 388 34.59 -14.27 45.33
CA ALA A 388 33.78 -14.20 46.53
C ALA A 388 34.66 -14.09 47.79
N ALA A 389 35.74 -14.88 47.89
CA ALA A 389 36.69 -14.83 49.00
C ALA A 389 37.45 -13.49 49.09
N ASP A 390 37.85 -12.90 47.96
CA ASP A 390 38.50 -11.59 47.89
C ASP A 390 37.60 -10.45 48.45
N LYS A 391 36.27 -10.63 48.35
CA LYS A 391 35.27 -9.74 48.96
C LYS A 391 34.83 -10.15 50.38
N GLY A 392 35.31 -11.29 50.90
CA GLY A 392 34.84 -11.85 52.17
C GLY A 392 33.38 -12.35 52.15
N LEU A 393 32.84 -12.69 50.98
CA LEU A 393 31.46 -13.16 50.80
C LEU A 393 31.33 -14.68 51.03
N VAL A 394 30.28 -15.07 51.75
CA VAL A 394 29.91 -16.48 51.94
C VAL A 394 29.17 -16.98 50.70
N LEU A 395 29.81 -17.85 49.90
CA LEU A 395 29.23 -18.49 48.72
C LEU A 395 28.85 -19.95 49.03
N VAL A 396 27.55 -20.26 49.04
CA VAL A 396 27.01 -21.57 49.48
C VAL A 396 26.02 -22.15 48.46
N ALA A 397 25.98 -23.48 48.39
CA ALA A 397 25.03 -24.26 47.61
C ALA A 397 24.18 -25.17 48.51
N GLU A 398 22.88 -25.20 48.24
CA GLU A 398 21.88 -25.99 48.95
C GLU A 398 21.10 -26.82 47.92
N VAL A 399 21.26 -28.15 47.93
CA VAL A 399 20.57 -29.05 47.00
C VAL A 399 19.67 -29.97 47.81
N ALA A 400 18.35 -29.92 47.57
CA ALA A 400 17.39 -30.76 48.27
C ALA A 400 17.65 -32.25 48.03
N GLY A 401 17.35 -33.09 49.04
CA GLY A 401 17.54 -34.55 48.96
C GLY A 401 16.69 -35.24 47.89
N GLU A 402 15.59 -34.61 47.49
CA GLU A 402 14.67 -35.09 46.45
C GLU A 402 15.22 -34.90 45.01
N VAL A 403 16.32 -34.15 44.84
CA VAL A 403 16.93 -33.89 43.52
C VAL A 403 17.80 -35.08 43.11
N PRO A 404 17.45 -35.82 42.01
CA PRO A 404 18.26 -36.92 41.50
C PRO A 404 19.68 -36.48 41.15
N ARG A 405 20.61 -37.43 41.23
CA ARG A 405 22.01 -37.20 40.84
C ARG A 405 22.12 -37.04 39.32
N ALA A 406 21.60 -38.02 38.57
CA ALA A 406 21.52 -38.03 37.12
C ALA A 406 20.27 -37.31 36.61
N ILE A 407 20.43 -36.34 35.71
CA ILE A 407 19.33 -35.72 34.96
C ILE A 407 19.67 -35.57 33.48
N VAL A 408 18.64 -35.61 32.63
CA VAL A 408 18.77 -35.55 31.17
C VAL A 408 18.43 -34.14 30.66
N GLY A 409 19.38 -33.48 29.99
CA GLY A 409 19.20 -32.15 29.40
C GLY A 409 20.47 -31.55 28.81
N ASP A 410 20.61 -30.22 28.95
CA ASP A 410 21.73 -29.44 28.43
C ASP A 410 22.56 -28.85 29.60
N PRO A 411 23.67 -29.51 30.01
CA PRO A 411 24.51 -29.03 31.11
C PRO A 411 25.29 -27.76 30.73
N GLY A 412 25.55 -27.52 29.44
CA GLY A 412 26.25 -26.34 28.96
C GLY A 412 25.41 -25.07 29.16
N ARG A 413 24.14 -25.12 28.76
CA ARG A 413 23.21 -23.99 28.91
C ARG A 413 22.76 -23.80 30.35
N LEU A 414 22.57 -24.88 31.13
CA LEU A 414 22.33 -24.75 32.57
C LEU A 414 23.52 -24.08 33.28
N ARG A 415 24.76 -24.50 32.98
CA ARG A 415 25.99 -23.86 33.51
C ARG A 415 26.06 -22.39 33.13
N GLN A 416 25.76 -22.03 31.87
CA GLN A 416 25.76 -20.64 31.39
C GLN A 416 24.77 -19.75 32.14
N VAL A 417 23.55 -20.26 32.44
CA VAL A 417 22.56 -19.54 33.25
C VAL A 417 23.05 -19.36 34.69
N LEU A 418 23.58 -20.41 35.31
CA LEU A 418 24.06 -20.38 36.70
C LEU A 418 25.27 -19.46 36.87
N VAL A 419 26.30 -19.58 36.02
CA VAL A 419 27.49 -18.70 36.00
C VAL A 419 27.06 -17.24 35.89
N ASN A 420 26.19 -16.89 34.94
CA ASN A 420 25.74 -15.50 34.77
C ASN A 420 24.93 -14.98 35.98
N LEU A 421 24.13 -15.80 36.65
CA LEU A 421 23.39 -15.37 37.84
C LEU A 421 24.30 -15.25 39.08
N VAL A 422 25.20 -16.20 39.31
CA VAL A 422 26.17 -16.16 40.43
C VAL A 422 27.17 -15.01 40.25
N ALA A 423 27.67 -14.78 39.03
CA ALA A 423 28.53 -13.64 38.73
C ALA A 423 27.84 -12.30 39.06
N ASN A 424 26.55 -12.14 38.72
CA ASN A 424 25.80 -10.94 39.10
C ASN A 424 25.61 -10.83 40.62
N ALA A 425 25.26 -11.92 41.31
CA ALA A 425 25.10 -11.94 42.77
C ALA A 425 26.40 -11.56 43.52
N VAL A 426 27.52 -12.16 43.15
CA VAL A 426 28.85 -11.84 43.71
C VAL A 426 29.28 -10.42 43.34
N LYS A 427 28.90 -9.92 42.16
CA LYS A 427 29.21 -8.55 41.71
C LYS A 427 28.47 -7.48 42.52
N PHE A 428 27.16 -7.62 42.72
CA PHE A 428 26.30 -6.61 43.36
C PHE A 428 26.16 -6.74 44.89
N THR A 429 26.81 -7.73 45.49
CA THR A 429 26.97 -7.85 46.95
C THR A 429 28.33 -7.28 47.39
N GLU A 430 28.35 -6.45 48.43
CA GLU A 430 29.58 -5.94 49.06
C GLU A 430 29.91 -6.63 50.37
N ALA A 431 28.90 -7.09 51.12
CA ALA A 431 29.06 -7.87 52.35
C ALA A 431 27.90 -8.87 52.53
N GLY A 432 28.13 -9.94 53.28
CA GLY A 432 27.16 -11.03 53.48
C GLY A 432 27.46 -12.25 52.62
N GLY A 433 26.55 -12.64 51.74
CA GLY A 433 26.70 -13.87 50.98
C GLY A 433 25.78 -14.06 49.77
N VAL A 434 26.01 -15.17 49.09
CA VAL A 434 25.27 -15.64 47.92
C VAL A 434 24.92 -17.11 48.13
N THR A 435 23.65 -17.46 48.02
CA THR A 435 23.14 -18.83 48.20
C THR A 435 22.47 -19.31 46.93
N VAL A 436 22.91 -20.47 46.42
CA VAL A 436 22.25 -21.15 45.29
C VAL A 436 21.47 -22.35 45.81
N ARG A 437 20.13 -22.25 45.78
CA ARG A 437 19.21 -23.33 46.11
C ARG A 437 18.76 -24.10 44.87
N ILE A 438 18.69 -25.42 44.96
CA ILE A 438 18.04 -26.31 43.98
C ILE A 438 17.04 -27.21 44.71
N GLY A 439 15.80 -27.23 44.22
CA GLY A 439 14.73 -28.10 44.73
C GLY A 439 13.88 -28.70 43.61
N VAL A 440 13.02 -29.64 43.97
CA VAL A 440 11.98 -30.18 43.08
C VAL A 440 10.72 -29.32 43.24
N ALA A 441 10.12 -28.89 42.12
CA ALA A 441 8.92 -28.05 42.16
C ALA A 441 7.70 -28.85 42.66
N GLN A 442 7.13 -28.45 43.80
CA GLN A 442 5.98 -29.15 44.40
C GLN A 442 4.67 -28.83 43.67
N GLY A 443 4.43 -29.53 42.57
CA GLY A 443 3.16 -29.52 41.85
C GLY A 443 3.11 -30.59 40.76
N ARG A 444 2.14 -31.51 40.85
CA ARG A 444 1.87 -32.48 39.78
C ARG A 444 1.26 -31.74 38.58
N ASP A 445 2.04 -31.47 37.56
CA ASP A 445 1.53 -31.10 36.24
C ASP A 445 0.64 -32.27 35.74
N PRO A 446 -0.65 -32.05 35.43
CA PRO A 446 -1.53 -33.11 34.95
C PRO A 446 -1.13 -33.70 33.59
N ALA A 447 -0.12 -33.12 32.90
CA ALA A 447 0.50 -33.66 31.70
C ALA A 447 1.90 -34.29 31.94
N ALA A 448 2.34 -34.47 33.19
CA ALA A 448 3.63 -35.10 33.49
C ALA A 448 3.59 -36.63 33.24
N THR A 449 4.39 -37.08 32.28
CA THR A 449 4.83 -38.48 32.21
C THR A 449 5.85 -38.76 33.32
N GLU A 450 5.89 -40.01 33.80
CA GLU A 450 6.68 -40.43 34.97
C GLU A 450 8.21 -40.27 34.80
N GLU A 451 8.68 -40.06 33.57
CA GLU A 451 10.08 -39.86 33.18
C GLU A 451 10.57 -38.40 33.31
N SER A 452 9.70 -37.45 33.68
CA SER A 452 10.01 -36.00 33.63
C SER A 452 9.93 -35.29 34.98
N LEU A 453 10.96 -34.47 35.25
CA LEU A 453 11.18 -33.77 36.51
C LEU A 453 11.21 -32.26 36.27
N THR A 454 10.59 -31.46 37.13
CA THR A 454 10.76 -29.99 37.12
C THR A 454 11.61 -29.57 38.31
N LEU A 455 12.80 -29.04 38.02
CA LEU A 455 13.73 -28.50 39.02
C LEU A 455 13.59 -26.99 39.10
N GLU A 456 13.49 -26.47 40.31
CA GLU A 456 13.54 -25.04 40.62
C GLU A 456 14.93 -24.67 41.15
N PHE A 457 15.52 -23.65 40.55
CA PHE A 457 16.81 -23.07 40.91
C PHE A 457 16.56 -21.65 41.42
N ALA A 458 17.16 -21.28 42.54
CA ALA A 458 17.08 -19.93 43.10
C ALA A 458 18.48 -19.43 43.50
N VAL A 459 18.93 -18.34 42.88
CA VAL A 459 20.17 -17.63 43.25
C VAL A 459 19.79 -16.41 44.07
N SER A 460 20.04 -16.46 45.38
CA SER A 460 19.80 -15.38 46.34
C SER A 460 21.10 -14.64 46.67
N ASP A 461 21.04 -13.30 46.72
CA ASP A 461 22.12 -12.40 47.13
C ASP A 461 21.68 -11.51 48.30
N THR A 462 22.63 -11.03 49.10
CA THR A 462 22.38 -10.06 50.20
C THR A 462 22.82 -8.63 49.84
N GLY A 463 22.82 -8.29 48.54
CA GLY A 463 23.38 -7.05 48.01
C GLY A 463 22.43 -5.85 48.02
N ILE A 464 22.67 -4.91 47.11
CA ILE A 464 21.91 -3.64 47.03
C ILE A 464 20.44 -3.80 46.63
N GLY A 465 20.06 -4.92 46.02
CA GLY A 465 18.70 -5.18 45.51
C GLY A 465 18.28 -4.29 44.33
N ILE A 466 17.03 -4.47 43.90
CA ILE A 466 16.52 -3.95 42.62
C ILE A 466 15.17 -3.21 42.83
N PRO A 467 15.11 -1.89 42.57
CA PRO A 467 13.90 -1.09 42.76
C PRO A 467 12.69 -1.65 41.99
N ARG A 468 11.50 -1.67 42.62
CA ARG A 468 10.26 -2.22 42.03
C ARG A 468 9.96 -1.71 40.60
N LYS A 469 10.28 -0.45 40.30
CA LYS A 469 10.10 0.16 38.96
C LYS A 469 11.04 -0.43 37.89
N LYS A 470 12.21 -0.92 38.28
CA LYS A 470 13.26 -1.45 37.38
C LYS A 470 13.21 -2.96 37.17
N ARG A 471 12.57 -3.74 38.06
CA ARG A 471 12.51 -5.23 37.96
C ARG A 471 12.02 -5.79 36.60
N ARG A 472 11.16 -5.08 35.87
CA ARG A 472 10.68 -5.48 34.51
C ARG A 472 11.59 -5.00 33.36
N ALA A 473 12.59 -4.16 33.65
CA ALA A 473 13.50 -3.57 32.68
C ALA A 473 14.83 -4.33 32.57
N ILE A 474 15.33 -4.93 33.67
CA ILE A 474 16.63 -5.64 33.72
C ILE A 474 16.73 -6.84 32.76
N PHE A 475 15.60 -7.42 32.35
CA PHE A 475 15.54 -8.52 31.38
C PHE A 475 15.47 -8.04 29.91
N LYS A 476 15.54 -6.73 29.66
CA LYS A 476 15.71 -6.18 28.32
C LYS A 476 17.19 -6.07 28.01
N SER A 477 17.59 -6.60 26.86
CA SER A 477 18.96 -6.49 26.33
C SER A 477 19.49 -5.05 26.39
N PHE A 478 20.71 -4.89 26.93
CA PHE A 478 21.44 -3.62 27.06
C PHE A 478 20.82 -2.56 28.00
N LEU A 479 19.87 -2.92 28.86
CA LEU A 479 19.26 -1.96 29.80
C LEU A 479 19.98 -1.99 31.16
N GLN A 480 21.16 -1.36 31.21
CA GLN A 480 21.89 -1.10 32.47
C GLN A 480 21.03 -0.23 33.41
N ALA A 481 21.15 -0.43 34.73
CA ALA A 481 20.15 0.05 35.68
C ALA A 481 20.20 1.56 35.99
N ASP A 482 21.35 2.23 35.87
CA ASP A 482 21.55 3.67 36.11
C ASP A 482 22.76 4.22 35.33
N ASP A 483 22.62 5.42 34.75
CA ASP A 483 23.73 6.18 34.13
C ASP A 483 24.73 6.77 35.16
N SER A 484 24.38 6.73 36.45
CA SER A 484 25.13 7.42 37.52
C SER A 484 26.05 6.52 38.36
N ILE A 485 25.87 5.20 38.34
CA ILE A 485 26.59 4.24 39.22
C ILE A 485 27.56 3.35 38.41
N THR A 486 27.41 3.29 37.09
CA THR A 486 28.06 2.32 36.18
C THR A 486 29.58 2.40 36.08
N ARG A 487 30.25 3.46 36.56
CA ARG A 487 31.72 3.59 36.48
C ARG A 487 32.54 2.68 37.41
N LYS A 488 31.94 2.05 38.42
CA LYS A 488 32.67 1.09 39.30
C LYS A 488 32.49 -0.38 38.89
N HIS A 489 31.33 -0.76 38.34
CA HIS A 489 30.96 -2.17 38.12
C HIS A 489 30.25 -2.38 36.76
N GLY A 490 30.90 -1.99 35.66
CA GLY A 490 30.39 -2.19 34.28
C GLY A 490 30.20 -3.66 33.88
N GLY A 491 29.44 -3.91 32.82
CA GLY A 491 29.19 -5.25 32.27
C GLY A 491 28.12 -5.27 31.18
N THR A 492 28.13 -6.32 30.35
CA THR A 492 27.58 -6.35 28.97
C THR A 492 26.10 -5.94 28.80
N GLY A 493 25.30 -5.98 29.86
CA GLY A 493 23.85 -5.78 29.79
C GLY A 493 23.11 -6.87 28.99
N LEU A 494 23.80 -7.92 28.54
CA LEU A 494 23.24 -9.05 27.81
C LEU A 494 22.96 -10.25 28.72
N GLY A 495 23.81 -10.52 29.71
CA GLY A 495 23.74 -11.73 30.54
C GLY A 495 22.35 -12.08 31.08
N LEU A 496 21.62 -11.14 31.70
CA LEU A 496 20.25 -11.41 32.22
C LEU A 496 19.21 -11.64 31.11
N ALA A 497 19.37 -11.01 29.94
CA ALA A 497 18.51 -11.25 28.79
C ALA A 497 18.78 -12.62 28.16
N ILE A 498 20.06 -13.03 28.10
CA ILE A 498 20.48 -14.36 27.67
C ILE A 498 20.00 -15.43 28.65
N CYS A 499 20.15 -15.22 29.98
CA CYS A 499 19.62 -16.15 30.98
C CYS A 499 18.11 -16.37 30.83
N LYS A 500 17.34 -15.28 30.66
CA LYS A 500 15.90 -15.40 30.41
C LYS A 500 15.61 -16.20 29.15
N LEU A 501 16.32 -15.90 28.07
CA LEU A 501 16.08 -16.48 26.74
C LEU A 501 16.50 -17.96 26.67
N LEU A 502 17.56 -18.36 27.39
CA LEU A 502 17.95 -19.77 27.57
C LEU A 502 16.94 -20.53 28.44
N VAL A 503 16.49 -19.95 29.55
CA VAL A 503 15.43 -20.54 30.39
C VAL A 503 14.13 -20.71 29.60
N GLU A 504 13.73 -19.71 28.78
CA GLU A 504 12.56 -19.81 27.90
C GLU A 504 12.74 -20.89 26.80
N LEU A 505 13.95 -21.11 26.27
CA LEU A 505 14.24 -22.23 25.38
C LEU A 505 14.16 -23.60 26.08
N MET A 506 14.59 -23.69 27.34
CA MET A 506 14.49 -24.90 28.17
C MET A 506 13.06 -25.13 28.73
N GLY A 507 12.06 -24.40 28.22
CA GLY A 507 10.64 -24.54 28.60
C GLY A 507 10.30 -23.96 29.98
N GLY A 508 11.19 -23.16 30.56
CA GLY A 508 11.04 -22.53 31.86
C GLY A 508 10.67 -21.06 31.83
N VAL A 509 10.59 -20.44 33.01
CA VAL A 509 10.40 -18.99 33.19
C VAL A 509 11.38 -18.47 34.25
N LEU A 510 12.10 -17.39 33.94
CA LEU A 510 13.00 -16.69 34.87
C LEU A 510 12.26 -15.52 35.54
N ALA A 511 12.24 -15.52 36.88
CA ALA A 511 11.60 -14.52 37.73
C ALA A 511 12.64 -13.76 38.60
N VAL A 512 12.20 -12.68 39.26
CA VAL A 512 13.03 -11.94 40.22
C VAL A 512 12.22 -11.34 41.36
N GLU A 513 12.61 -11.66 42.58
CA GLU A 513 12.16 -11.04 43.81
C GLU A 513 13.32 -10.27 44.43
N SER A 514 13.13 -9.01 44.84
CA SER A 514 14.23 -8.19 45.34
C SER A 514 13.73 -6.92 46.00
N GLU A 515 14.33 -6.55 47.13
CA GLU A 515 14.00 -5.32 47.86
C GLU A 515 15.28 -4.49 48.05
N GLU A 516 15.14 -3.18 47.88
CA GLU A 516 16.25 -2.23 47.84
C GLU A 516 16.89 -2.15 49.24
N GLY A 517 18.20 -2.44 49.33
CA GLY A 517 18.93 -2.62 50.58
C GLY A 517 18.73 -3.98 51.28
N ARG A 518 18.13 -4.97 50.61
CA ARG A 518 17.91 -6.35 51.13
C ARG A 518 18.24 -7.46 50.12
N GLY A 519 18.97 -7.13 49.05
CA GLY A 519 19.40 -8.07 48.02
C GLY A 519 18.30 -8.53 47.05
N SER A 520 18.64 -9.57 46.28
CA SER A 520 17.81 -10.13 45.21
C SER A 520 17.72 -11.65 45.31
N THR A 521 16.72 -12.21 44.64
CA THR A 521 16.59 -13.64 44.38
C THR A 521 16.08 -13.82 42.96
N PHE A 522 16.88 -14.45 42.12
CA PHE A 522 16.51 -14.85 40.77
C PHE A 522 16.14 -16.32 40.79
N SER A 523 14.87 -16.64 40.50
CA SER A 523 14.38 -18.02 40.47
C SER A 523 13.94 -18.44 39.08
N PHE A 524 14.19 -19.70 38.72
CA PHE A 524 13.69 -20.30 37.49
C PHE A 524 13.39 -21.79 37.68
N ALA A 525 12.29 -22.24 37.08
CA ALA A 525 11.91 -23.65 37.02
C ALA A 525 12.09 -24.17 35.59
N VAL A 526 12.74 -25.32 35.43
CA VAL A 526 13.04 -25.95 34.12
C VAL A 526 12.76 -27.46 34.19
N ARG A 527 12.30 -28.03 33.07
CA ARG A 527 11.98 -29.46 32.95
C ARG A 527 13.17 -30.25 32.40
N PHE A 528 13.55 -31.30 33.11
CA PHE A 528 14.57 -32.28 32.72
C PHE A 528 13.95 -33.68 32.62
N GLY A 529 14.63 -34.61 31.96
CA GLY A 529 14.37 -36.03 32.16
C GLY A 529 15.04 -36.51 33.45
N VAL A 530 14.53 -37.56 34.06
CA VAL A 530 15.31 -38.35 35.04
C VAL A 530 16.37 -39.12 34.25
N GLY A 531 17.63 -39.04 34.68
CA GLY A 531 18.75 -39.74 34.03
C GLY A 531 19.14 -41.03 34.74
N ASP A 532 20.02 -41.81 34.13
CA ASP A 532 20.53 -43.06 34.69
C ASP A 532 21.83 -42.82 35.48
N PRO A 533 21.87 -43.11 36.80
CA PRO A 533 23.09 -43.04 37.60
C PRO A 533 24.17 -44.03 37.18
N GLU A 534 23.81 -45.21 36.67
CA GLU A 534 24.79 -46.26 36.30
C GLU A 534 25.53 -45.88 35.02
N ALA A 535 24.83 -45.28 34.05
CA ALA A 535 25.44 -44.75 32.82
C ALA A 535 26.51 -43.68 33.12
N LEU A 536 26.28 -42.80 34.10
CA LEU A 536 27.25 -41.76 34.50
C LEU A 536 28.48 -42.31 35.23
N GLU A 537 28.40 -43.49 35.86
CA GLU A 537 29.56 -44.13 36.49
C GLU A 537 30.33 -45.02 35.51
N ALA A 538 29.69 -45.57 34.48
CA ALA A 538 30.37 -46.17 33.33
C ALA A 538 31.21 -45.15 32.54
N ASP A 539 30.62 -44.01 32.18
CA ASP A 539 31.29 -42.93 31.40
C ASP A 539 32.54 -42.39 32.12
N ARG A 540 32.49 -42.28 33.47
CA ARG A 540 33.67 -41.94 34.29
C ARG A 540 34.69 -43.08 34.42
N ALA A 541 34.24 -44.33 34.49
CA ALA A 541 35.14 -45.48 34.61
C ALA A 541 36.00 -45.68 33.37
N GLU A 542 35.49 -45.43 32.16
CA GLU A 542 36.30 -45.50 30.93
C GLU A 542 37.38 -44.40 30.87
N VAL A 543 37.08 -43.19 31.34
CA VAL A 543 38.01 -42.05 31.28
C VAL A 543 39.13 -42.12 32.33
N GLU A 544 38.86 -42.65 33.53
CA GLU A 544 39.86 -42.74 34.61
C GLU A 544 40.79 -43.99 34.52
N ALA A 545 40.52 -44.95 33.62
CA ALA A 545 41.15 -46.28 33.64
C ALA A 545 42.24 -46.58 32.59
N ALA A 546 42.56 -45.68 31.65
CA ALA A 546 43.47 -45.96 30.54
C ALA A 546 44.94 -45.51 30.80
N PRO A 547 45.91 -46.43 31.06
CA PRO A 547 47.32 -46.08 31.07
C PRO A 547 47.85 -45.86 29.63
N PRO A 548 48.81 -44.94 29.42
CA PRO A 548 49.32 -44.63 28.08
C PRO A 548 50.08 -45.82 27.47
N ARG A 549 49.72 -46.18 26.22
CA ARG A 549 50.44 -47.17 25.41
C ARG A 549 51.49 -46.47 24.54
N PRO A 550 52.80 -46.55 24.84
CA PRO A 550 53.83 -45.97 23.98
C PRO A 550 53.93 -46.74 22.66
N GLY A 551 54.28 -46.06 21.56
CA GLY A 551 54.50 -46.69 20.25
C GLY A 551 53.25 -46.92 19.38
N LEU A 552 52.12 -46.30 19.69
CA LEU A 552 50.94 -46.29 18.82
C LEU A 552 51.26 -45.61 17.47
N ARG A 553 50.89 -46.24 16.34
CA ARG A 553 51.08 -45.68 15.01
C ARG A 553 49.83 -44.98 14.52
N VAL A 554 49.95 -43.68 14.30
CA VAL A 554 48.82 -42.79 13.97
C VAL A 554 48.97 -42.29 12.53
N LEU A 555 47.96 -42.52 11.69
CA LEU A 555 47.89 -41.89 10.37
C LEU A 555 47.18 -40.53 10.50
N LEU A 556 47.85 -39.44 10.11
CA LEU A 556 47.33 -38.08 10.18
C LEU A 556 47.13 -37.53 8.77
N ALA A 557 45.87 -37.34 8.37
CA ALA A 557 45.49 -36.76 7.09
C ALA A 557 44.91 -35.34 7.29
N ASP A 558 45.64 -34.32 6.84
CA ASP A 558 45.24 -32.91 6.93
C ASP A 558 45.92 -32.13 5.78
N ASP A 559 45.14 -31.36 5.01
CA ASP A 559 45.68 -30.67 3.83
C ASP A 559 46.61 -29.50 4.21
N ASN A 560 46.44 -28.96 5.42
CA ASN A 560 47.17 -27.82 5.92
C ASN A 560 48.40 -28.25 6.72
N ALA A 561 49.58 -27.97 6.17
CA ALA A 561 50.87 -28.32 6.77
C ALA A 561 51.09 -27.77 8.20
N LEU A 562 50.43 -26.66 8.58
CA LEU A 562 50.51 -26.13 9.95
C LEU A 562 49.71 -26.98 10.95
N ASN A 563 48.51 -27.42 10.57
CA ASN A 563 47.73 -28.38 11.38
C ASN A 563 48.50 -29.70 11.51
N ARG A 564 49.12 -30.17 10.41
CA ARG A 564 49.95 -31.38 10.43
C ARG A 564 51.11 -31.25 11.41
N SER A 565 51.89 -30.17 11.36
CA SER A 565 53.00 -29.97 12.31
C SER A 565 52.49 -29.99 13.76
N LEU A 566 51.46 -29.20 14.07
CA LEU A 566 50.92 -29.12 15.43
C LEU A 566 50.44 -30.48 15.97
N ALA A 567 49.70 -31.25 15.15
CA ALA A 567 49.23 -32.58 15.57
C ALA A 567 50.37 -33.61 15.62
N LEU A 568 51.37 -33.56 14.72
CA LEU A 568 52.58 -34.37 14.82
C LEU A 568 53.35 -34.08 16.12
N ASP A 569 53.53 -32.81 16.48
CA ASP A 569 54.24 -32.38 17.69
C ASP A 569 53.52 -32.86 18.97
N LEU A 570 52.18 -32.76 19.02
CA LEU A 570 51.36 -33.29 20.14
C LEU A 570 51.39 -34.83 20.24
N LEU A 571 51.38 -35.54 19.11
CA LEU A 571 51.48 -37.02 19.10
C LEU A 571 52.88 -37.47 19.53
N ALA A 572 53.92 -36.76 19.11
CA ALA A 572 55.31 -37.01 19.52
C ALA A 572 55.53 -36.74 21.02
N GLU A 573 54.86 -35.73 21.61
CA GLU A 573 54.88 -35.46 23.06
C GLU A 573 54.44 -36.67 23.91
N LYS A 574 53.58 -37.54 23.36
CA LYS A 574 53.11 -38.77 24.01
C LYS A 574 53.84 -40.05 23.56
N GLY A 575 54.84 -39.93 22.68
CA GLY A 575 55.59 -41.07 22.17
C GLY A 575 54.81 -41.95 21.19
N TYR A 576 53.96 -41.33 20.36
CA TYR A 576 53.24 -41.99 19.28
C TYR A 576 53.95 -41.77 17.93
N GLU A 577 54.02 -42.81 17.09
CA GLU A 577 54.63 -42.76 15.77
C GLU A 577 53.62 -42.25 14.73
N ALA A 578 53.73 -40.99 14.32
CA ALA A 578 52.73 -40.38 13.44
C ALA A 578 53.20 -40.26 11.97
N VAL A 579 52.43 -40.83 11.03
CA VAL A 579 52.65 -40.70 9.58
C VAL A 579 51.69 -39.67 9.01
N ALA A 580 52.22 -38.64 8.36
CA ALA A 580 51.46 -37.51 7.84
C ALA A 580 51.19 -37.61 6.33
N VAL A 581 49.95 -37.37 5.91
CA VAL A 581 49.48 -37.30 4.51
C VAL A 581 48.59 -36.08 4.27
N GLU A 582 48.41 -35.67 3.01
CA GLU A 582 47.84 -34.36 2.64
C GLU A 582 46.42 -34.44 2.05
N ASN A 583 45.88 -35.65 1.87
CA ASN A 583 44.52 -35.88 1.35
C ASN A 583 44.02 -37.30 1.62
N GLY A 584 42.71 -37.49 1.49
CA GLY A 584 42.05 -38.78 1.72
C GLY A 584 42.50 -39.92 0.79
N ALA A 585 42.99 -39.62 -0.41
CA ALA A 585 43.46 -40.64 -1.35
C ALA A 585 44.84 -41.18 -0.94
N GLN A 586 45.74 -40.31 -0.47
CA GLN A 586 46.99 -40.73 0.17
C GLN A 586 46.72 -41.50 1.48
N ALA A 587 45.70 -41.11 2.25
CA ALA A 587 45.31 -41.84 3.47
C ALA A 587 44.82 -43.27 3.16
N LEU A 588 44.02 -43.44 2.11
CA LEU A 588 43.59 -44.76 1.62
C LEU A 588 44.77 -45.62 1.17
N GLU A 589 45.74 -45.04 0.47
CA GLU A 589 46.94 -45.76 0.02
C GLU A 589 47.91 -46.09 1.17
N ALA A 590 47.96 -45.25 2.21
CA ALA A 590 48.70 -45.53 3.43
C ALA A 590 48.14 -46.77 4.15
N VAL A 591 46.82 -46.87 4.37
CA VAL A 591 46.21 -48.04 5.06
C VAL A 591 46.20 -49.33 4.21
N ARG A 592 46.44 -49.24 2.90
CA ARG A 592 46.74 -50.40 2.03
C ARG A 592 48.18 -50.88 2.17
N SER A 593 49.09 -49.97 2.49
CA SER A 593 50.53 -50.24 2.52
C SER A 593 51.04 -50.59 3.92
N GLN A 594 50.39 -50.07 4.96
CA GLN A 594 50.80 -50.17 6.37
C GLN A 594 49.57 -50.31 7.27
N ARG A 595 49.75 -50.92 8.45
CA ARG A 595 48.73 -50.94 9.52
C ARG A 595 48.98 -49.79 10.49
N PHE A 596 47.90 -49.15 10.88
CA PHE A 596 47.85 -48.06 11.86
C PHE A 596 46.90 -48.45 12.98
N ASP A 597 47.14 -47.89 14.16
CA ASP A 597 46.37 -48.16 15.39
C ASP A 597 45.31 -47.05 15.63
N LEU A 598 45.46 -45.90 14.94
CA LEU A 598 44.49 -44.80 14.89
C LEU A 598 44.66 -44.00 13.58
N VAL A 599 43.58 -43.42 13.06
CA VAL A 599 43.60 -42.44 11.97
C VAL A 599 42.96 -41.13 12.42
N LEU A 600 43.69 -40.01 12.33
CA LEU A 600 43.16 -38.66 12.44
C LEU A 600 42.92 -38.10 11.03
N MET A 601 41.68 -37.76 10.69
CA MET A 601 41.25 -37.49 9.32
C MET A 601 40.53 -36.14 9.22
N ASP A 602 41.07 -35.15 8.52
CA ASP A 602 40.34 -33.92 8.20
C ASP A 602 39.15 -34.21 7.28
N VAL A 603 38.00 -33.69 7.65
CA VAL A 603 36.75 -33.73 6.89
C VAL A 603 36.87 -32.99 5.55
N GLN A 604 37.67 -31.91 5.48
CA GLN A 604 37.78 -31.03 4.32
C GLN A 604 39.19 -31.05 3.72
N MET A 605 39.42 -31.94 2.75
CA MET A 605 40.70 -32.07 2.03
C MET A 605 40.49 -32.05 0.51
N PRO A 606 41.50 -31.64 -0.29
CA PRO A 606 41.46 -31.71 -1.75
C PRO A 606 41.63 -33.16 -2.25
N VAL A 607 41.34 -33.40 -3.52
CA VAL A 607 41.38 -34.72 -4.21
C VAL A 607 40.35 -35.73 -3.69
N MET A 608 40.31 -36.00 -2.38
CA MET A 608 39.34 -36.85 -1.71
C MET A 608 39.13 -36.35 -0.28
N ASP A 609 37.87 -36.04 0.06
CA ASP A 609 37.49 -35.58 1.40
C ASP A 609 37.51 -36.71 2.44
N GLY A 610 37.60 -36.38 3.72
CA GLY A 610 37.72 -37.36 4.80
C GLY A 610 36.53 -38.31 4.95
N ILE A 611 35.32 -37.91 4.53
CA ILE A 611 34.10 -38.75 4.61
C ILE A 611 34.13 -39.79 3.49
N THR A 612 34.48 -39.38 2.27
CA THR A 612 34.69 -40.27 1.13
C THR A 612 35.87 -41.21 1.39
N ALA A 613 36.96 -40.72 1.98
CA ALA A 613 38.10 -41.55 2.38
C ALA A 613 37.72 -42.59 3.44
N THR A 614 37.03 -42.20 4.50
CA THR A 614 36.56 -43.14 5.55
C THR A 614 35.68 -44.23 4.95
N ARG A 615 34.73 -43.88 4.07
CA ARG A 615 33.89 -44.86 3.37
C ARG A 615 34.69 -45.81 2.48
N ALA A 616 35.73 -45.32 1.82
CA ALA A 616 36.63 -46.17 1.05
C ALA A 616 37.46 -47.09 1.94
N ILE A 617 37.98 -46.63 3.09
CA ILE A 617 38.73 -47.46 4.04
C ILE A 617 37.84 -48.55 4.65
N ARG A 618 36.57 -48.24 4.91
CA ARG A 618 35.57 -49.17 5.49
C ARG A 618 35.01 -50.20 4.49
N ASP A 619 35.22 -50.02 3.18
CA ASP A 619 34.81 -50.99 2.15
C ASP A 619 35.75 -52.22 2.14
N PRO A 620 35.24 -53.46 2.36
CA PRO A 620 36.05 -54.67 2.27
C PRO A 620 36.70 -54.90 0.88
N GLY A 621 36.16 -54.30 -0.19
CA GLY A 621 36.73 -54.33 -1.54
C GLY A 621 37.90 -53.37 -1.77
N SER A 622 38.20 -52.49 -0.80
CA SER A 622 39.16 -51.39 -0.97
C SER A 622 40.63 -51.81 -0.98
N GLY A 623 40.95 -52.96 -0.39
CA GLY A 623 42.33 -53.43 -0.16
C GLY A 623 43.01 -52.85 1.09
N ALA A 624 42.31 -52.10 1.95
CA ALA A 624 42.87 -51.65 3.23
C ALA A 624 43.27 -52.86 4.11
N LEU A 625 44.46 -52.82 4.71
CA LEU A 625 45.00 -53.91 5.53
C LEU A 625 44.23 -54.11 6.83
N ASP A 626 43.59 -53.05 7.32
CA ASP A 626 42.62 -53.11 8.41
C ASP A 626 41.43 -52.16 8.13
N PRO A 627 40.29 -52.67 7.64
CA PRO A 627 39.10 -51.86 7.42
C PRO A 627 38.41 -51.37 8.69
N GLN A 628 38.78 -51.83 9.89
CA GLN A 628 38.11 -51.47 11.15
C GLN A 628 38.89 -50.46 12.00
N VAL A 629 40.15 -50.14 11.66
CA VAL A 629 41.00 -49.14 12.35
C VAL A 629 40.21 -47.90 12.79
N PRO A 630 40.33 -47.43 14.05
CA PRO A 630 39.62 -46.25 14.53
C PRO A 630 39.92 -45.00 13.69
N ILE A 631 38.88 -44.29 13.21
CA ILE A 631 39.00 -43.04 12.45
C ILE A 631 38.34 -41.91 13.23
N VAL A 632 39.12 -40.92 13.66
CA VAL A 632 38.65 -39.70 14.35
C VAL A 632 38.71 -38.51 13.41
N ALA A 633 37.58 -37.82 13.25
CA ALA A 633 37.46 -36.68 12.35
C ALA A 633 38.10 -35.41 12.94
N LEU A 634 38.95 -34.72 12.19
CA LEU A 634 39.35 -33.35 12.51
C LEU A 634 38.37 -32.40 11.78
N THR A 635 37.64 -31.55 12.50
CA THR A 635 36.59 -30.71 11.90
C THR A 635 36.65 -29.24 12.32
N ALA A 636 36.50 -28.33 11.37
CA ALA A 636 36.30 -26.90 11.63
C ALA A 636 34.90 -26.57 12.21
N HIS A 637 33.97 -27.52 12.19
CA HIS A 637 32.60 -27.34 12.69
C HIS A 637 32.17 -28.56 13.53
N ALA A 638 32.05 -28.38 14.84
CA ALA A 638 31.46 -29.35 15.76
C ALA A 638 29.96 -29.03 15.96
N LEU A 639 29.14 -29.31 14.95
CA LEU A 639 27.69 -29.05 14.97
C LEU A 639 26.89 -30.36 14.96
N LYS A 640 25.70 -30.31 15.58
CA LYS A 640 24.87 -31.48 15.93
C LYS A 640 24.28 -32.29 14.75
N GLY A 641 24.62 -31.95 13.50
CA GLY A 641 24.31 -32.75 12.30
C GLY A 641 25.54 -33.41 11.66
N ASP A 642 26.75 -32.89 11.91
CA ASP A 642 27.97 -33.47 11.36
C ASP A 642 28.40 -34.74 12.12
N ARG A 643 28.11 -34.85 13.43
CA ARG A 643 28.33 -36.10 14.20
C ARG A 643 27.60 -37.30 13.59
N GLU A 644 26.31 -37.15 13.24
CA GLU A 644 25.52 -38.23 12.61
C GLU A 644 26.08 -38.58 11.22
N ARG A 645 26.55 -37.58 10.48
CA ARG A 645 27.16 -37.72 9.14
C ARG A 645 28.54 -38.40 9.18
N PHE A 646 29.33 -38.19 10.23
CA PHE A 646 30.62 -38.84 10.47
C PHE A 646 30.44 -40.30 10.93
N LEU A 647 29.58 -40.53 11.93
CA LEU A 647 29.22 -41.88 12.38
C LEU A 647 28.60 -42.70 11.23
N GLY A 648 27.68 -42.11 10.46
CA GLY A 648 27.10 -42.67 9.23
C GLY A 648 28.04 -42.75 8.02
N ALA A 649 29.34 -42.48 8.22
CA ALA A 649 30.41 -42.78 7.28
C ALA A 649 31.43 -43.81 7.82
N GLY A 650 31.28 -44.25 9.08
CA GLY A 650 32.16 -45.20 9.75
C GLY A 650 33.27 -44.57 10.59
N MET A 651 33.23 -43.27 10.88
CA MET A 651 34.14 -42.62 11.83
C MET A 651 33.74 -42.95 13.27
N ASN A 652 34.72 -42.98 14.18
CA ASN A 652 34.58 -43.41 15.58
C ASN A 652 34.48 -42.21 16.55
N GLY A 653 34.99 -41.03 16.18
CA GLY A 653 34.99 -39.83 17.01
C GLY A 653 35.27 -38.55 16.20
N TYR A 654 35.34 -37.40 16.87
CA TYR A 654 35.75 -36.13 16.24
C TYR A 654 36.45 -35.19 17.23
N ILE A 655 37.33 -34.34 16.71
CA ILE A 655 38.05 -33.26 17.42
C ILE A 655 37.77 -31.94 16.69
N ALA A 656 37.40 -30.90 17.44
CA ALA A 656 37.15 -29.58 16.87
C ALA A 656 38.46 -28.81 16.61
N LYS A 657 38.51 -28.06 15.51
CA LYS A 657 39.54 -27.06 15.23
C LYS A 657 39.04 -25.66 15.69
N PRO A 658 39.88 -24.81 16.31
CA PRO A 658 41.29 -25.04 16.65
C PRO A 658 41.45 -26.11 17.75
N ILE A 659 42.46 -26.96 17.59
CA ILE A 659 42.70 -28.12 18.45
C ILE A 659 43.00 -27.64 19.88
N ARG A 660 42.18 -28.09 20.83
CA ARG A 660 42.40 -27.92 22.28
C ARG A 660 43.19 -29.13 22.79
N ILE A 661 44.28 -28.89 23.51
CA ILE A 661 45.26 -29.92 23.90
C ILE A 661 44.62 -30.99 24.79
N ASP A 662 43.83 -30.58 25.78
CA ASP A 662 43.13 -31.50 26.70
C ASP A 662 42.15 -32.41 25.93
N ASP A 663 41.29 -31.79 25.11
CA ASP A 663 40.27 -32.46 24.31
C ASP A 663 40.91 -33.42 23.26
N PHE A 664 42.08 -33.06 22.72
CA PHE A 664 42.87 -33.89 21.80
C PHE A 664 43.39 -35.16 22.49
N TYR A 665 44.06 -35.02 23.63
CA TYR A 665 44.60 -36.18 24.36
C TYR A 665 43.49 -37.09 24.89
N ALA A 666 42.37 -36.54 25.38
CA ALA A 666 41.22 -37.34 25.80
C ALA A 666 40.61 -38.15 24.64
N THR A 667 40.38 -37.50 23.49
CA THR A 667 39.77 -38.17 22.32
C THR A 667 40.68 -39.25 21.73
N VAL A 668 41.99 -39.02 21.68
CA VAL A 668 42.99 -40.00 21.22
C VAL A 668 43.07 -41.21 22.17
N ALA A 669 43.05 -40.98 23.49
CA ALA A 669 43.07 -42.07 24.47
C ALA A 669 41.81 -42.95 24.40
N ALA A 670 40.62 -42.33 24.32
CA ALA A 670 39.35 -43.04 24.21
C ALA A 670 39.27 -43.87 22.91
N ALA A 671 39.69 -43.31 21.77
CA ALA A 671 39.62 -43.98 20.46
C ALA A 671 40.52 -45.23 20.34
N VAL A 672 41.51 -45.39 21.21
CA VAL A 672 42.48 -46.50 21.20
C VAL A 672 42.19 -47.55 22.30
N SER A 673 41.44 -47.19 23.34
CA SER A 673 41.22 -48.06 24.50
C SER A 673 40.19 -49.18 24.27
N SER A 674 39.39 -49.09 23.20
CA SER A 674 38.25 -49.98 22.91
C SER A 674 38.60 -51.36 22.35
N ASP A 675 39.87 -51.64 22.04
CA ASP A 675 40.29 -52.76 21.19
C ASP A 675 41.18 -53.80 21.93
N SER A 676 40.87 -54.09 23.20
CA SER A 676 41.77 -54.86 24.08
C SER A 676 41.10 -55.78 25.12
N ALA A 677 39.96 -56.38 24.80
CA ALA A 677 39.22 -57.28 25.69
C ALA A 677 39.37 -58.78 25.33
N ALA A 678 40.60 -59.24 25.04
CA ALA A 678 40.91 -60.67 24.84
C ALA A 678 42.38 -61.02 25.15
N LEU A 679 42.59 -62.18 25.80
CA LEU A 679 43.86 -62.92 25.99
C LEU A 679 44.89 -62.39 27.02
N ASP A 680 44.54 -62.57 28.30
CA ASP A 680 45.32 -63.17 29.40
C ASP A 680 46.87 -63.18 29.45
N ASP A 681 47.37 -62.57 30.55
CA ASP A 681 48.30 -63.16 31.56
C ASP A 681 49.84 -63.18 31.35
N SER A 682 50.54 -63.28 32.50
CA SER A 682 51.95 -63.59 32.79
C SER A 682 52.99 -62.46 32.99
N SER A 683 53.11 -62.07 34.27
CA SER A 683 54.37 -61.87 35.05
C SER A 683 55.36 -60.70 34.78
N GLU A 684 55.46 -59.84 35.80
CA GLU A 684 56.69 -59.34 36.49
C GLU A 684 57.85 -58.62 35.76
N GLY A 685 58.08 -57.35 36.15
CA GLY A 685 59.22 -57.10 37.06
C GLY A 685 60.32 -56.06 36.69
N LYS A 686 60.27 -54.89 37.36
CA LYS A 686 61.38 -53.89 37.58
C LYS A 686 61.85 -53.12 36.31
N GLY A 687 62.38 -51.89 36.40
CA GLY A 687 62.41 -50.92 37.50
C GLY A 687 63.69 -50.07 37.60
N GLY A 688 63.56 -48.74 37.65
CA GLY A 688 64.55 -47.82 38.27
C GLY A 688 65.29 -46.79 37.38
N HIS A 689 65.17 -45.50 37.77
CA HIS A 689 66.20 -44.43 37.72
C HIS A 689 66.80 -43.95 36.37
N ALA A 690 67.36 -42.73 36.23
CA ALA A 690 67.25 -41.43 36.92
C ALA A 690 68.10 -40.37 36.15
N SER A 691 68.24 -39.13 36.68
CA SER A 691 69.15 -38.03 36.27
C SER A 691 68.88 -37.36 34.91
N GLN A 692 69.31 -36.13 34.57
CA GLN A 692 69.63 -34.82 35.21
C GLN A 692 70.63 -34.08 34.29
N GLY A 693 70.68 -32.75 34.33
CA GLY A 693 71.53 -31.89 33.47
C GLY A 693 70.70 -31.16 32.41
N ASP A 694 70.38 -29.86 32.46
CA ASP A 694 70.96 -28.65 33.09
C ASP A 694 72.05 -27.91 32.28
N CYS A 695 72.09 -26.57 32.44
CA CYS A 695 73.06 -25.58 31.93
C CYS A 695 73.03 -25.23 30.41
N THR A 696 73.34 -24.00 29.92
CA THR A 696 73.29 -22.60 30.45
C THR A 696 73.61 -21.59 29.30
N ALA A 697 73.11 -20.34 29.39
CA ALA A 697 73.60 -19.12 28.68
C ALA A 697 73.49 -19.08 27.12
N GLY A 698 73.57 -17.93 26.42
CA GLY A 698 73.66 -16.51 26.83
C GLY A 698 73.59 -15.51 25.63
N PRO A 699 73.37 -14.20 25.84
CA PRO A 699 73.26 -13.11 24.82
C PRO A 699 74.65 -12.52 24.41
N PRO A 700 74.82 -11.47 23.55
CA PRO A 700 73.90 -10.42 23.01
C PRO A 700 74.06 -10.23 21.45
N ASP A 701 73.86 -9.12 20.71
CA ASP A 701 73.50 -7.68 20.93
C ASP A 701 73.01 -6.99 19.62
N ARG A 702 72.33 -5.82 19.68
CA ARG A 702 72.17 -4.74 18.63
C ARG A 702 71.50 -5.07 17.25
N THR A 703 70.92 -4.14 16.45
CA THR A 703 70.42 -2.74 16.62
C THR A 703 69.43 -2.28 15.52
N ASP A 704 68.64 -1.25 15.85
CA ASP A 704 68.03 -0.21 14.98
C ASP A 704 66.69 -0.47 14.24
N LYS A 705 66.06 0.64 13.76
CA LYS A 705 64.62 0.79 13.51
C LYS A 705 64.28 1.12 12.05
N GLY A 706 63.11 0.69 11.55
CA GLY A 706 62.61 1.18 10.26
C GLY A 706 61.21 0.78 9.78
N CYS A 707 60.14 1.18 10.47
CA CYS A 707 58.74 1.26 9.97
C CYS A 707 58.32 0.19 8.93
N HIS A 708 58.01 -1.02 9.39
CA HIS A 708 57.80 -2.16 8.51
C HIS A 708 56.32 -2.38 8.12
N ALA A 709 56.08 -2.66 6.84
CA ALA A 709 54.83 -3.26 6.34
C ALA A 709 54.68 -4.76 6.73
N PHE A 710 55.67 -5.28 7.47
CA PHE A 710 55.82 -6.65 7.93
C PHE A 710 55.85 -6.66 9.46
N ASP A 711 54.86 -7.32 10.07
CA ASP A 711 54.80 -7.45 11.53
C ASP A 711 55.42 -8.79 11.95
N ARG A 712 56.74 -8.76 12.08
CA ARG A 712 57.59 -9.90 12.44
C ARG A 712 57.38 -10.33 13.90
N GLU A 713 56.95 -9.42 14.76
CA GLU A 713 56.70 -9.67 16.19
C GLU A 713 55.40 -10.45 16.37
N THR A 714 54.31 -10.03 15.73
CA THR A 714 53.04 -10.79 15.66
C THR A 714 53.24 -12.16 15.01
N ALA A 715 54.02 -12.24 13.93
CA ALA A 715 54.34 -13.51 13.26
C ALA A 715 55.10 -14.47 14.17
N LEU A 716 56.01 -13.94 14.99
CA LEU A 716 56.77 -14.71 15.97
C LEU A 716 55.89 -15.18 17.14
N GLU A 717 54.98 -14.33 17.64
CA GLU A 717 54.01 -14.68 18.68
C GLU A 717 53.02 -15.76 18.20
N MET A 718 52.54 -15.68 16.96
CA MET A 718 51.70 -16.72 16.34
C MET A 718 52.42 -18.07 16.19
N LEU A 719 53.76 -18.08 16.25
CA LEU A 719 54.61 -19.28 16.26
C LEU A 719 55.21 -19.56 17.66
N GLY A 720 54.57 -19.08 18.73
CA GLY A 720 54.93 -19.37 20.12
C GLY A 720 56.31 -18.85 20.55
N GLY A 721 56.82 -17.79 19.90
CA GLY A 721 58.16 -17.25 20.15
C GLY A 721 59.29 -17.94 19.38
N ASN A 722 58.99 -18.96 18.56
CA ASN A 722 60.00 -19.82 17.95
C ASN A 722 60.66 -19.19 16.70
N ARG A 723 61.74 -18.42 16.93
CA ARG A 723 62.51 -17.74 15.86
C ARG A 723 63.07 -18.72 14.82
N ALA A 724 63.46 -19.93 15.23
CA ALA A 724 63.98 -20.95 14.33
C ALA A 724 62.89 -21.54 13.42
N LEU A 725 61.62 -21.53 13.84
CA LEU A 725 60.48 -21.89 12.99
C LEU A 725 60.14 -20.75 12.02
N LEU A 726 60.08 -19.50 12.50
CA LEU A 726 59.81 -18.32 11.65
C LEU A 726 60.81 -18.21 10.49
N GLY A 727 62.11 -18.33 10.76
CA GLY A 727 63.14 -18.31 9.70
C GLY A 727 63.03 -19.43 8.66
N ARG A 728 62.46 -20.60 9.03
CA ARG A 728 62.13 -21.65 8.05
C ARG A 728 60.91 -21.29 7.20
N MET A 729 59.92 -20.61 7.78
CA MET A 729 58.75 -20.13 7.05
C MET A 729 59.11 -19.01 6.07
N ASP A 730 60.04 -18.13 6.43
CA ASP A 730 60.59 -17.11 5.54
C ASP A 730 61.29 -17.73 4.32
N ALA A 731 62.11 -18.77 4.53
CA ALA A 731 62.78 -19.48 3.45
C ALA A 731 61.80 -20.20 2.50
N ILE A 732 60.67 -20.71 3.02
CA ILE A 732 59.59 -21.30 2.21
C ILE A 732 58.86 -20.21 1.41
N PHE A 733 58.48 -19.10 2.05
CA PHE A 733 57.82 -17.97 1.39
C PHE A 733 58.68 -17.38 0.26
N LEU A 734 59.99 -17.23 0.50
CA LEU A 734 60.97 -16.75 -0.49
C LEU A 734 61.15 -17.69 -1.69
N ARG A 735 60.86 -18.99 -1.54
CA ARG A 735 61.02 -20.02 -2.57
C ARG A 735 59.75 -20.21 -3.40
N ASP A 736 58.61 -20.36 -2.74
CA ASP A 736 57.38 -20.87 -3.39
C ASP A 736 56.42 -19.75 -3.82
N THR A 737 56.29 -18.69 -3.01
CA THR A 737 55.36 -17.58 -3.31
C THR A 737 55.65 -16.82 -4.62
N PRO A 738 56.89 -16.68 -5.13
CA PRO A 738 57.12 -16.12 -6.46
C PRO A 738 56.45 -16.93 -7.58
N ARG A 739 56.45 -18.26 -7.44
CA ARG A 739 55.85 -19.18 -8.42
C ARG A 739 54.33 -19.18 -8.32
N ASP A 740 53.77 -19.29 -7.11
CA ASP A 740 52.32 -19.19 -6.89
C ASP A 740 51.74 -17.90 -7.49
N LEU A 741 52.51 -16.80 -7.48
CA LEU A 741 52.12 -15.52 -8.05
C LEU A 741 52.13 -15.51 -9.60
N GLU A 742 53.12 -16.16 -10.23
CA GLU A 742 53.18 -16.35 -11.70
C GLU A 742 52.08 -17.30 -12.19
N ASP A 743 51.89 -18.44 -11.50
CA ASP A 743 50.81 -19.40 -11.77
C ASP A 743 49.42 -18.73 -11.57
N LEU A 744 49.26 -17.85 -10.57
CA LEU A 744 48.04 -17.05 -10.36
C LEU A 744 47.79 -16.06 -11.50
N ALA A 745 48.84 -15.41 -12.02
CA ALA A 745 48.73 -14.52 -13.17
C ALA A 745 48.25 -15.27 -14.42
N GLU A 746 48.79 -16.47 -14.68
CA GLU A 746 48.36 -17.30 -15.82
C GLU A 746 46.93 -17.83 -15.65
N ALA A 747 46.55 -18.27 -14.43
CA ALA A 747 45.19 -18.70 -14.14
C ALA A 747 44.17 -17.57 -14.34
N LEU A 748 44.49 -16.34 -13.91
CA LEU A 748 43.65 -15.17 -14.14
C LEU A 748 43.62 -14.77 -15.63
N ALA A 749 44.74 -14.79 -16.35
CA ALA A 749 44.76 -14.53 -17.80
C ALA A 749 43.91 -15.56 -18.58
N SER A 750 43.98 -16.83 -18.17
CA SER A 750 43.24 -17.96 -18.75
C SER A 750 41.78 -18.06 -18.29
N ARG A 751 41.31 -17.17 -17.40
CA ARG A 751 39.99 -17.21 -16.74
C ARG A 751 39.70 -18.49 -15.94
N ARG A 752 40.73 -19.18 -15.45
CA ARG A 752 40.64 -20.38 -14.58
C ARG A 752 40.36 -19.96 -13.13
N LEU A 753 39.19 -19.37 -12.88
CA LEU A 753 38.87 -18.67 -11.62
C LEU A 753 38.88 -19.57 -10.38
N ASP A 754 38.45 -20.83 -10.47
CA ASP A 754 38.48 -21.77 -9.32
C ASP A 754 39.92 -22.18 -8.93
N GLU A 755 40.87 -22.03 -9.84
CA GLU A 755 42.29 -22.32 -9.65
C GLU A 755 43.02 -21.06 -9.16
N ALA A 756 42.73 -19.91 -9.77
CA ALA A 756 43.14 -18.60 -9.27
C ALA A 756 42.69 -18.36 -7.81
N GLY A 757 41.47 -18.79 -7.45
CA GLY A 757 40.97 -18.73 -6.07
C GLY A 757 41.74 -19.61 -5.09
N ARG A 758 42.27 -20.76 -5.54
CA ARG A 758 43.13 -21.65 -4.72
C ARG A 758 44.54 -21.08 -4.56
N LEU A 759 45.14 -20.56 -5.63
CA LEU A 759 46.47 -19.92 -5.57
C LEU A 759 46.44 -18.65 -4.72
N ALA A 760 45.37 -17.83 -4.83
CA ALA A 760 45.15 -16.71 -3.92
C ALA A 760 44.97 -17.15 -2.45
N HIS A 761 44.34 -18.30 -2.19
CA HIS A 761 44.24 -18.86 -0.83
C HIS A 761 45.61 -19.34 -0.28
N SER A 762 46.47 -19.93 -1.13
CA SER A 762 47.86 -20.29 -0.77
C SER A 762 48.65 -19.05 -0.33
N ILE A 763 48.72 -18.02 -1.20
CA ILE A 763 49.44 -16.76 -0.95
C ILE A 763 48.87 -16.03 0.28
N LYS A 764 47.56 -16.07 0.50
CA LYS A 764 46.89 -15.55 1.70
C LYS A 764 47.39 -16.23 2.98
N GLY A 765 47.52 -17.55 2.97
CA GLY A 765 48.03 -18.34 4.09
C GLY A 765 49.50 -18.03 4.36
N SER A 766 50.35 -18.19 3.34
CA SER A 766 51.80 -18.00 3.47
C SER A 766 52.15 -16.57 3.91
N ALA A 767 51.54 -15.54 3.30
CA ALA A 767 51.81 -14.14 3.61
C ALA A 767 51.39 -13.73 5.03
N LYS A 768 50.33 -14.32 5.60
CA LYS A 768 49.93 -14.01 6.98
C LYS A 768 50.94 -14.56 7.98
N THR A 769 51.48 -15.76 7.77
CA THR A 769 52.39 -16.41 8.74
C THR A 769 53.80 -15.82 8.76
N VAL A 770 54.28 -15.21 7.67
CA VAL A 770 55.56 -14.44 7.67
C VAL A 770 55.42 -12.97 8.12
N GLY A 771 54.22 -12.54 8.54
CA GLY A 771 53.93 -11.18 9.02
C GLY A 771 53.50 -10.18 7.93
N GLY A 772 53.35 -10.62 6.68
CA GLY A 772 52.96 -9.83 5.52
C GLY A 772 51.45 -9.51 5.46
N ARG A 773 50.91 -8.92 6.53
CA ARG A 773 49.46 -8.72 6.74
C ARG A 773 48.74 -8.05 5.57
N ARG A 774 49.38 -7.10 4.88
CA ARG A 774 48.78 -6.36 3.74
C ARG A 774 48.68 -7.21 2.47
N ALA A 775 49.69 -8.00 2.15
CA ALA A 775 49.63 -8.97 1.05
C ALA A 775 48.58 -10.05 1.33
N GLY A 776 48.52 -10.58 2.56
CA GLY A 776 47.51 -11.55 2.97
C GLY A 776 46.07 -11.04 2.88
N ALA A 777 45.83 -9.75 3.10
CA ALA A 777 44.52 -9.12 2.95
C ALA A 777 44.12 -8.90 1.48
N LEU A 778 45.07 -8.58 0.60
CA LEU A 778 44.81 -8.43 -0.85
C LEU A 778 44.58 -9.80 -1.51
N ALA A 779 45.30 -10.84 -1.09
CA ALA A 779 45.09 -12.21 -1.55
C ALA A 779 43.69 -12.72 -1.18
N GLU A 780 43.20 -12.38 0.02
CA GLU A 780 41.83 -12.65 0.47
C GLU A 780 40.75 -11.91 -0.35
N GLN A 781 41.05 -10.73 -0.92
CA GLN A 781 40.16 -10.03 -1.85
C GLN A 781 40.16 -10.67 -3.25
N VAL A 782 41.31 -11.09 -3.77
CA VAL A 782 41.39 -11.85 -5.04
C VAL A 782 40.66 -13.19 -4.93
N GLU A 783 40.85 -13.92 -3.82
CA GLU A 783 40.12 -15.15 -3.47
C GLU A 783 38.60 -14.92 -3.49
N PHE A 784 38.12 -13.83 -2.87
CA PHE A 784 36.70 -13.47 -2.83
C PHE A 784 36.12 -13.19 -4.23
N PHE A 785 36.79 -12.35 -5.04
CA PHE A 785 36.29 -12.03 -6.39
C PHE A 785 36.33 -13.24 -7.33
N CYS A 786 37.32 -14.13 -7.20
CA CYS A 786 37.34 -15.40 -7.93
C CYS A 786 36.13 -16.28 -7.57
N ARG A 787 35.77 -16.41 -6.28
CA ARG A 787 34.58 -17.16 -5.84
C ARG A 787 33.25 -16.56 -6.32
N GLN A 788 33.18 -15.25 -6.51
CA GLN A 788 32.01 -14.56 -7.08
C GLN A 788 31.99 -14.57 -8.62
N GLN A 789 32.98 -15.22 -9.26
CA GLN A 789 33.25 -15.23 -10.70
C GLN A 789 33.47 -13.82 -11.33
N ASP A 790 33.83 -12.81 -10.53
CA ASP A 790 34.17 -11.47 -11.02
C ASP A 790 35.65 -11.40 -11.45
N HIS A 791 35.90 -11.85 -12.69
CA HIS A 791 37.20 -11.76 -13.34
C HIS A 791 37.76 -10.33 -13.39
N ALA A 792 36.92 -9.31 -13.55
CA ALA A 792 37.34 -7.93 -13.77
C ALA A 792 37.83 -7.24 -12.48
N SER A 793 37.23 -7.59 -11.34
CA SER A 793 37.72 -7.16 -10.02
C SER A 793 38.90 -8.00 -9.55
N ALA A 794 38.88 -9.33 -9.76
CA ALA A 794 40.00 -10.21 -9.42
C ALA A 794 41.31 -9.80 -10.14
N ALA A 795 41.25 -9.55 -11.45
CA ALA A 795 42.40 -9.11 -12.25
C ALA A 795 42.86 -7.67 -11.95
N ARG A 796 42.06 -6.89 -11.21
CA ARG A 796 42.44 -5.56 -10.70
C ARG A 796 43.24 -5.70 -9.41
N GLU A 797 42.67 -6.36 -8.40
CA GLU A 797 43.34 -6.50 -7.10
C GLU A 797 44.55 -7.42 -7.14
N TYR A 798 44.64 -8.33 -8.12
CA TYR A 798 45.87 -9.07 -8.41
C TYR A 798 47.07 -8.13 -8.63
N LYS A 799 46.90 -6.98 -9.30
CA LYS A 799 48.02 -6.03 -9.54
C LYS A 799 48.46 -5.32 -8.25
N THR A 800 47.51 -5.05 -7.36
CA THR A 800 47.78 -4.52 -6.02
C THR A 800 48.54 -5.58 -5.19
N LEU A 801 48.08 -6.82 -5.22
CA LEU A 801 48.69 -7.97 -4.56
C LEU A 801 50.13 -8.22 -5.03
N GLU A 802 50.35 -8.27 -6.35
CA GLU A 802 51.65 -8.47 -6.97
C GLU A 802 52.69 -7.44 -6.50
N SER A 803 52.30 -6.15 -6.42
CA SER A 803 53.18 -5.09 -5.94
C SER A 803 53.59 -5.29 -4.47
N GLU A 804 52.64 -5.66 -3.60
CA GLU A 804 52.91 -5.88 -2.17
C GLU A 804 53.66 -7.20 -1.90
N VAL A 805 53.41 -8.25 -2.69
CA VAL A 805 54.16 -9.52 -2.61
C VAL A 805 55.60 -9.36 -3.13
N ARG A 806 55.84 -8.59 -4.20
CA ARG A 806 57.20 -8.26 -4.63
C ARG A 806 57.94 -7.45 -3.54
N SER A 807 57.26 -6.50 -2.90
CA SER A 807 57.81 -5.74 -1.76
C SER A 807 58.13 -6.64 -0.55
N ALA A 808 57.26 -7.60 -0.22
CA ALA A 808 57.49 -8.62 0.81
C ALA A 808 58.75 -9.46 0.55
N LEU A 809 58.89 -9.97 -0.68
CA LEU A 809 60.03 -10.79 -1.09
C LEU A 809 61.35 -10.00 -1.06
N GLU A 810 61.33 -8.70 -1.38
CA GLU A 810 62.49 -7.83 -1.21
C GLU A 810 62.83 -7.54 0.26
N PHE A 811 61.83 -7.36 1.12
CA PHE A 811 62.05 -7.12 2.54
C PHE A 811 62.73 -8.32 3.21
N LEU A 812 62.16 -9.52 3.05
CA LEU A 812 62.69 -10.74 3.65
C LEU A 812 64.09 -11.10 3.11
N LYS A 813 64.39 -10.82 1.83
CA LYS A 813 65.75 -10.99 1.26
C LYS A 813 66.81 -10.05 1.85
N ARG A 814 66.42 -8.90 2.41
CA ARG A 814 67.33 -7.99 3.12
C ARG A 814 67.52 -8.43 4.57
N GLU A 815 66.45 -8.88 5.23
CA GLU A 815 66.49 -9.45 6.58
C GLU A 815 67.35 -10.75 6.63
N SER A 816 67.24 -11.60 5.61
CA SER A 816 68.03 -12.83 5.45
C SER A 816 69.46 -12.61 4.91
N ALA A 817 69.91 -11.36 4.83
CA ALA A 817 71.29 -10.99 4.44
C ALA A 817 71.98 -10.12 5.52
N LEU A 818 71.28 -9.90 6.65
CA LEU A 818 71.77 -9.20 7.85
C LEU A 818 71.89 -10.15 9.06
N ASN A 819 71.46 -11.40 8.92
CA ASN A 819 71.68 -12.53 9.82
C ASN A 819 72.53 -13.59 9.10
#